data_AF-A0A1I6SZM0-F1
#
_entry.id   AF-A0A1I6SZM0-F1
#
_cell.length_a   1.000
_cell.length_b   1.000
_cell.length_c   1.000
_cell.angle_alpha   90.00
_cell.angle_beta   90.00
_cell.angle_gamma   90.00
#
_symmetry.space_group_name_H-M   'P 1'
#
loop_
_entity.id
_entity.type
_entity.pdbx_description
1 polymer ?
#
loop_
_entity_poly.entity_id
_entity_poly.type
_entity_poly.pdbx_seq_one_letter_code
_entity_poly.pdbx_strand_id
1 'polypeptide(L)'
;MGSPHTGFLNHSVELIRIETNLFNLYIQGKPYHSTVESLQLHRDDVGAWMDSNTLQISTLTRELEVENIFVFSPEQGQLVPWHTGEKSYPLFYETQAYELVVEKKQGTELIFYHDNLYLRQAIKPLGQSILSGILNFQNEVGLTELELRQQGRSLFQLQIEIYPSKMDYKRDYQMILSDINRQIYNLSFDFLRKTYHLTGLKETQNQSLTEFFTILQHVFDQLRQAVERIHANPHYSLAKEQRIVDAAKVRKAGKENIAFLAKRPYLLTHHEAHGFIPHQGQRLHPSHALETKRQVQFDTLENRFVRWVLIRVSKKLQEMKRKLSASGKLQDPVLDKKMTSIQNQVQRLLQLDFLKVGEMKQLSVSLVLQMAPGYREVYRSYLMLMKGLSVQSDLFRLSMKDLAQLYEYWCFLKINELLGQKYELLKQDMIKVNRTGVFFTLDKSQSARMKYRNPRNGEIFTLYYNRLPSGDRSATLGQRPDNVLTLKKNDSSMEYKYIFDAKYRIDPAYEGSYYYEKYRQPGPVEEDINTMHRYRDAIVYSEGGQELERSMFGAYVLFPYHDEQSYREHKFYKSIELVNVGAFPFLPNATELMDKFLEEIIMDSPEKAYERSTRPRGTQGYYKNKLAGKNVLVGSLREVAQLESSLQYKYYHLPLRNIVDHQILTQIEYVAVYQSIGKFADITGETGIHYVGKVKDWKVLRREEIKERPARSGTEDQLYVKFRIEEWTKRPEPIVSGGLGIYRLLYTSKYIFDRATEIAELKLEKEEQLNEWREKRRRGAVKVELDHTQVDLAQVVKDIRVDE
;
A
#
# COMPACT_ATOMS: atom_id res chain seq x y z
N MET A 1 10.17 42.33 0.01
CA MET A 1 9.25 42.76 1.09
C MET A 1 9.04 41.55 1.97
N GLY A 2 9.54 41.58 3.20
CA GLY A 2 9.45 40.45 4.11
C GLY A 2 8.01 40.24 4.57
N SER A 3 7.47 39.05 4.37
CA SER A 3 6.24 38.61 5.00
C SER A 3 6.39 38.79 6.52
N PRO A 4 5.48 39.50 7.21
CA PRO A 4 5.60 39.69 8.65
C PRO A 4 5.58 38.32 9.34
N HIS A 5 6.53 38.09 10.25
CA HIS A 5 6.44 36.99 11.21
C HIS A 5 5.16 37.20 12.01
N THR A 6 4.09 36.51 11.64
CA THR A 6 2.82 36.51 12.38
C THR A 6 3.08 35.85 13.72
N GLY A 7 3.16 36.67 14.78
CA GLY A 7 3.34 36.20 16.15
C GLY A 7 2.32 35.11 16.48
N PHE A 8 2.83 33.98 16.97
CA PHE A 8 2.04 32.80 17.32
C PHE A 8 0.93 33.14 18.34
N LEU A 9 -0.33 33.22 17.90
CA LEU A 9 -1.48 33.17 18.81
C LEU A 9 -1.67 31.73 19.29
N ASN A 10 -0.85 31.31 20.25
CA ASN A 10 -0.93 29.96 20.85
C ASN A 10 -2.03 29.84 21.92
N HIS A 11 -2.92 30.83 22.02
CA HIS A 11 -4.06 30.84 22.93
C HIS A 11 -5.36 30.59 22.17
N SER A 12 -6.39 30.14 22.90
CA SER A 12 -7.72 29.91 22.33
C SER A 12 -8.39 31.24 22.00
N VAL A 13 -8.94 31.36 20.79
CA VAL A 13 -9.73 32.51 20.33
C VAL A 13 -11.09 32.04 19.83
N GLU A 14 -12.02 32.97 19.65
CA GLU A 14 -13.27 32.69 18.93
C GLU A 14 -12.99 32.52 17.44
N LEU A 15 -13.31 31.34 16.89
CA LEU A 15 -13.13 30.98 15.50
C LEU A 15 -14.37 31.25 14.67
N ILE A 16 -15.55 30.94 15.24
CA ILE A 16 -16.86 31.18 14.62
C ILE A 16 -17.80 31.72 15.70
N ARG A 17 -18.54 32.78 15.36
CA ARG A 17 -19.66 33.30 16.14
C ARG A 17 -20.86 33.48 15.22
N ILE A 18 -21.98 32.86 15.57
CA ILE A 18 -23.24 32.95 14.83
C ILE A 18 -24.32 33.41 15.79
N GLU A 19 -24.93 34.54 15.46
CA GLU A 19 -26.02 35.14 16.21
C GLU A 19 -27.32 34.89 15.47
N THR A 20 -28.32 34.35 16.17
CA THR A 20 -29.64 34.08 15.60
C THR A 20 -30.72 34.57 16.54
N ASN A 21 -31.94 34.72 16.05
CA ASN A 21 -33.08 35.08 16.88
C ASN A 21 -33.38 34.05 18.01
N LEU A 22 -32.93 32.79 17.90
CA LEU A 22 -33.23 31.71 18.86
C LEU A 22 -32.05 31.29 19.75
N PHE A 23 -30.81 31.47 19.30
CA PHE A 23 -29.59 31.12 20.05
C PHE A 23 -28.36 31.85 19.52
N ASN A 24 -27.30 31.90 20.32
CA ASN A 24 -25.97 32.27 19.88
C ASN A 24 -25.07 31.04 19.90
N LEU A 25 -24.29 30.81 18.84
CA LEU A 25 -23.33 29.71 18.74
C LEU A 25 -21.92 30.26 18.64
N TYR A 26 -21.04 29.71 19.46
CA TYR A 26 -19.62 30.05 19.53
C TYR A 26 -18.80 28.78 19.33
N ILE A 27 -17.77 28.86 18.50
CA ILE A 27 -16.71 27.84 18.43
C ILE A 27 -15.39 28.51 18.76
N GLN A 28 -14.74 28.01 19.81
CA GLN A 28 -13.47 28.53 20.31
C GLN A 28 -12.37 27.48 20.17
N GLY A 29 -11.16 27.92 19.88
CA GLY A 29 -10.00 27.06 19.77
C GLY A 29 -8.77 27.82 19.28
N LYS A 30 -7.64 27.12 19.12
CA LYS A 30 -6.47 27.75 18.50
C LYS A 30 -6.72 27.89 16.98
N PRO A 31 -6.46 29.04 16.37
CA PRO A 31 -6.66 29.21 14.93
C PRO A 31 -5.58 28.50 14.11
N TYR A 32 -4.44 28.21 14.73
CA TYR A 32 -3.27 27.61 14.09
C TYR A 32 -2.89 26.28 14.76
N HIS A 33 -2.57 25.28 13.95
CA HIS A 33 -1.96 24.04 14.42
C HIS A 33 -0.43 24.13 14.27
N SER A 34 0.32 23.84 15.34
CA SER A 34 1.79 24.02 15.37
C SER A 34 2.51 23.31 14.21
N THR A 35 2.19 22.03 13.97
CA THR A 35 2.75 21.25 12.85
C THR A 35 2.41 21.84 11.48
N VAL A 36 1.18 22.35 11.31
CA VAL A 36 0.70 22.93 10.04
C VAL A 36 1.39 24.27 9.77
N GLU A 37 1.66 25.05 10.80
CA GLU A 37 2.46 26.27 10.67
C GLU A 37 3.91 25.94 10.33
N SER A 38 4.57 25.03 11.05
CA SER A 38 5.97 24.69 10.79
C SER A 38 6.19 24.11 9.40
N LEU A 39 5.24 23.32 8.90
CA LEU A 39 5.30 22.72 7.57
C LEU A 39 4.58 23.56 6.49
N GLN A 40 4.02 24.72 6.85
CA GLN A 40 3.28 25.62 5.96
C GLN A 40 2.13 24.96 5.17
N LEU A 41 1.48 23.93 5.74
CA LEU A 41 0.47 23.10 5.05
C LEU A 41 -0.85 23.81 4.73
N HIS A 42 -1.04 25.04 5.22
CA HIS A 42 -2.23 25.86 5.00
C HIS A 42 -2.01 26.95 3.93
N ARG A 43 -0.85 26.94 3.26
CA ARG A 43 -0.45 27.92 2.26
C ARG A 43 -0.27 27.31 0.87
N ASP A 44 -0.41 28.13 -0.16
CA ASP A 44 -0.11 27.74 -1.54
C ASP A 44 1.39 27.88 -1.89
N ASP A 45 1.77 27.57 -3.14
CA ASP A 45 3.17 27.66 -3.63
C ASP A 45 3.76 29.07 -3.55
N VAL A 46 2.90 30.10 -3.48
CA VAL A 46 3.28 31.51 -3.41
C VAL A 46 3.29 32.00 -1.95
N GLY A 47 2.96 31.11 -1.00
CA GLY A 47 2.90 31.40 0.43
C GLY A 47 1.66 32.18 0.85
N ALA A 48 0.60 32.20 0.02
CA ALA A 48 -0.69 32.79 0.37
C ALA A 48 -1.61 31.80 1.07
N TRP A 49 -2.53 32.30 1.90
CA TRP A 49 -3.50 31.47 2.61
C TRP A 49 -4.44 30.73 1.65
N MET A 50 -4.56 29.42 1.85
CA MET A 50 -5.51 28.62 1.09
C MET A 50 -6.95 29.05 1.37
N ASP A 51 -7.69 29.28 0.29
CA ASP A 51 -9.15 29.49 0.36
C ASP A 51 -9.88 28.17 0.64
N SER A 52 -10.67 28.18 1.71
CA SER A 52 -11.59 27.14 2.14
C SER A 52 -13.02 27.61 1.86
N ASN A 53 -13.58 27.40 0.67
CA ASN A 53 -14.99 27.75 0.37
C ASN A 53 -15.99 26.69 0.87
N THR A 54 -15.76 26.14 2.05
CA THR A 54 -16.47 24.95 2.57
C THR A 54 -17.27 25.19 3.85
N LEU A 55 -17.16 26.38 4.44
CA LEU A 55 -18.05 26.82 5.51
C LEU A 55 -19.45 27.03 4.92
N GLN A 56 -20.45 26.26 5.37
CA GLN A 56 -21.85 26.45 4.97
C GLN A 56 -22.74 26.52 6.20
N ILE A 57 -23.67 27.47 6.18
CA ILE A 57 -24.68 27.64 7.21
C ILE A 57 -26.04 27.46 6.55
N SER A 58 -26.85 26.56 7.08
CA SER A 58 -28.18 26.27 6.57
C SER A 58 -29.22 26.38 7.68
N THR A 59 -30.23 27.24 7.45
CA THR A 59 -31.45 27.28 8.25
C THR A 59 -32.47 26.35 7.62
N LEU A 60 -32.92 25.34 8.37
CA LEU A 60 -33.80 24.29 7.85
C LEU A 60 -35.29 24.58 8.13
N THR A 61 -35.55 25.65 8.88
CA THR A 61 -36.87 26.10 9.29
C THR A 61 -37.01 27.60 9.09
N ARG A 62 -38.20 28.07 8.66
CA ARG A 62 -38.49 29.50 8.47
C ARG A 62 -38.52 30.32 9.77
N GLU A 63 -38.53 29.65 10.91
CA GLU A 63 -38.58 30.27 12.24
C GLU A 63 -37.20 30.76 12.72
N LEU A 64 -36.12 30.28 12.09
CA LEU A 64 -34.76 30.64 12.45
C LEU A 64 -34.20 31.68 11.48
N GLU A 65 -33.85 32.83 12.01
CA GLU A 65 -33.22 33.94 11.30
C GLU A 65 -31.80 34.14 11.84
N VAL A 66 -30.82 34.16 10.93
CA VAL A 66 -29.42 34.45 11.25
C VAL A 66 -29.24 35.97 11.20
N GLU A 67 -28.86 36.56 12.33
CA GLU A 67 -28.68 38.01 12.52
C GLU A 67 -27.29 38.43 12.03
N ASN A 68 -26.24 37.78 12.55
CA ASN A 68 -24.84 38.06 12.19
C ASN A 68 -24.02 36.77 12.18
N ILE A 69 -22.99 36.74 11.33
CA ILE A 69 -21.98 35.68 11.31
C ILE A 69 -20.60 36.35 11.34
N PHE A 70 -19.74 35.86 12.23
CA PHE A 70 -18.34 36.26 12.32
C PHE A 70 -17.44 35.04 12.23
N VAL A 71 -16.36 35.15 11.47
CA VAL A 71 -15.36 34.09 11.28
C VAL A 71 -13.98 34.70 11.51
N PHE A 72 -13.10 33.95 12.17
CA PHE A 72 -11.73 34.39 12.40
C PHE A 72 -10.96 34.48 11.08
N SER A 73 -10.33 35.63 10.83
CA SER A 73 -9.46 35.83 9.67
C SER A 73 -7.99 35.74 10.10
N PRO A 74 -7.24 34.70 9.67
CA PRO A 74 -5.80 34.63 9.87
C PRO A 74 -5.01 35.82 9.31
N GLU A 75 -5.50 36.42 8.22
CA GLU A 75 -4.87 37.59 7.61
C GLU A 75 -4.98 38.84 8.49
N GLN A 76 -6.10 38.98 9.22
CA GLN A 76 -6.35 40.14 10.10
C GLN A 76 -6.10 39.86 11.58
N GLY A 77 -5.93 38.60 11.97
CA GLY A 77 -5.72 38.17 13.36
C GLY A 77 -6.92 38.37 14.29
N GLN A 78 -8.13 38.56 13.75
CA GLN A 78 -9.35 38.85 14.51
C GLN A 78 -10.61 38.27 13.84
N LEU A 79 -11.71 38.23 14.58
CA LEU A 79 -13.05 37.94 14.03
C LEU A 79 -13.50 39.05 13.08
N VAL A 80 -13.94 38.66 11.89
CA VAL A 80 -14.50 39.57 10.88
C VAL A 80 -15.93 39.15 10.52
N PRO A 81 -16.83 40.08 10.15
CA PRO A 81 -18.12 39.74 9.58
C PRO A 81 -17.94 38.85 8.34
N TRP A 82 -18.79 37.84 8.16
CA TRP A 82 -18.71 36.89 7.05
C TRP A 82 -20.10 36.57 6.48
N HIS A 83 -20.20 36.42 5.16
CA HIS A 83 -21.43 36.03 4.48
C HIS A 83 -21.28 34.71 3.71
N THR A 84 -22.41 34.01 3.51
CA THR A 84 -22.41 32.72 2.80
C THR A 84 -21.88 32.89 1.37
N GLY A 85 -20.79 32.17 1.06
CA GLY A 85 -20.11 32.22 -0.24
C GLY A 85 -18.87 33.12 -0.26
N GLU A 86 -18.55 33.83 0.83
CA GLU A 86 -17.29 34.53 1.00
C GLU A 86 -16.14 33.56 1.35
N LYS A 87 -14.92 33.97 1.00
CA LYS A 87 -13.68 33.23 1.31
C LYS A 87 -13.61 32.91 2.79
N SER A 88 -13.26 31.67 3.13
CA SER A 88 -12.94 31.29 4.50
C SER A 88 -11.58 30.57 4.56
N TYR A 89 -11.07 30.31 5.76
CA TYR A 89 -9.71 29.83 5.99
C TYR A 89 -9.70 28.47 6.70
N PRO A 90 -8.62 27.67 6.56
CA PRO A 90 -8.47 26.42 7.29
C PRO A 90 -8.21 26.68 8.79
N LEU A 91 -9.27 26.58 9.59
CA LEU A 91 -9.23 26.84 11.05
C LEU A 91 -9.36 25.57 11.92
N PHE A 92 -9.91 24.49 11.35
CA PHE A 92 -10.25 23.28 12.10
C PHE A 92 -9.33 22.11 11.71
N TYR A 93 -8.68 21.49 12.68
CA TYR A 93 -7.67 20.45 12.47
C TYR A 93 -7.99 19.18 13.28
N GLU A 94 -7.70 18.02 12.71
CA GLU A 94 -8.09 16.69 13.19
C GLU A 94 -7.77 16.42 14.69
N THR A 95 -6.55 16.72 15.13
CA THR A 95 -6.06 16.38 16.49
C THR A 95 -6.21 17.52 17.49
N GLN A 96 -6.89 18.60 17.11
CA GLN A 96 -7.05 19.77 17.95
C GLN A 96 -8.42 19.78 18.63
N ALA A 97 -8.44 20.28 19.86
CA ALA A 97 -9.67 20.46 20.63
C ALA A 97 -10.31 21.81 20.32
N TYR A 98 -11.63 21.80 20.11
CA TYR A 98 -12.46 22.98 19.90
C TYR A 98 -13.62 22.98 20.88
N GLU A 99 -13.83 24.08 21.59
CA GLU A 99 -14.97 24.24 22.47
C GLU A 99 -16.16 24.79 21.68
N LEU A 100 -17.29 24.08 21.71
CA LEU A 100 -18.55 24.54 21.15
C LEU A 100 -19.45 24.98 22.29
N VAL A 101 -19.95 26.20 22.22
CA VAL A 101 -20.90 26.77 23.18
C VAL A 101 -22.13 27.26 22.43
N VAL A 102 -23.31 26.85 22.88
CA VAL A 102 -24.60 27.34 22.37
C VAL A 102 -25.37 27.94 23.53
N GLU A 103 -25.60 29.24 23.45
CA GLU A 103 -26.42 29.99 24.39
C GLU A 103 -27.84 30.11 23.82
N LYS A 104 -28.83 29.54 24.51
CA LYS A 104 -30.23 29.51 24.08
C LYS A 104 -30.92 30.81 24.47
N LYS A 105 -31.58 31.48 23.52
CA LYS A 105 -32.52 32.58 23.80
C LYS A 105 -33.86 31.98 24.26
N GLN A 106 -34.59 32.70 25.11
CA GLN A 106 -35.68 32.23 25.99
C GLN A 106 -36.59 31.10 25.43
N GLY A 107 -36.80 30.05 26.24
CA GLY A 107 -37.86 29.04 26.02
C GLY A 107 -37.56 27.91 25.00
N THR A 108 -36.36 27.86 24.42
CA THR A 108 -36.05 26.95 23.32
C THR A 108 -35.39 25.63 23.79
N GLU A 109 -36.04 24.49 23.61
CA GLU A 109 -35.43 23.17 23.83
C GLU A 109 -34.54 22.76 22.64
N LEU A 110 -33.25 23.14 22.69
CA LEU A 110 -32.24 22.74 21.71
C LEU A 110 -31.43 21.54 22.18
N ILE A 111 -31.16 20.61 21.25
CA ILE A 111 -30.32 19.43 21.42
C ILE A 111 -29.28 19.41 20.31
N PHE A 112 -28.02 19.16 20.67
CA PHE A 112 -26.95 18.94 19.70
C PHE A 112 -27.02 17.53 19.09
N TYR A 113 -26.90 17.44 17.76
CA TYR A 113 -26.84 16.19 17.04
C TYR A 113 -25.64 16.17 16.09
N HIS A 114 -24.99 15.01 16.05
CA HIS A 114 -23.92 14.70 15.11
C HIS A 114 -23.94 13.20 14.80
N ASP A 115 -23.58 12.76 13.59
CA ASP A 115 -23.61 11.34 13.22
C ASP A 115 -22.57 10.49 13.98
N ASN A 116 -21.41 11.07 14.30
CA ASN A 116 -20.44 10.48 15.23
C ASN A 116 -20.96 10.56 16.68
N LEU A 117 -21.11 9.39 17.32
CA LEU A 117 -21.58 9.25 18.70
C LEU A 117 -20.66 9.95 19.72
N TYR A 118 -19.33 9.91 19.52
CA TYR A 118 -18.37 10.54 20.42
C TYR A 118 -18.55 12.06 20.44
N LEU A 119 -18.63 12.69 19.27
CA LEU A 119 -18.90 14.13 19.16
C LEU A 119 -20.28 14.50 19.70
N ARG A 120 -21.31 13.67 19.43
CA ARG A 120 -22.65 13.87 19.95
C ARG A 120 -22.70 13.86 21.49
N GLN A 121 -21.96 12.94 22.12
CA GLN A 121 -21.93 12.80 23.58
C GLN A 121 -21.00 13.82 24.27
N ALA A 122 -20.10 14.45 23.50
CA ALA A 122 -19.19 15.47 24.02
C ALA A 122 -19.91 16.77 24.41
N ILE A 123 -20.96 17.14 23.66
CA ILE A 123 -21.76 18.34 23.95
C ILE A 123 -22.86 18.00 24.95
N LYS A 124 -22.85 18.69 26.09
CA LYS A 124 -23.80 18.47 27.19
C LYS A 124 -24.51 19.75 27.58
N PRO A 125 -25.75 19.67 28.07
CA PRO A 125 -26.42 20.82 28.65
C PRO A 125 -25.72 21.23 29.95
N LEU A 126 -25.39 22.52 30.06
CA LEU A 126 -24.88 23.15 31.27
C LEU A 126 -25.97 24.11 31.79
N GLY A 127 -26.77 23.63 32.73
CA GLY A 127 -28.00 24.31 33.13
C GLY A 127 -29.08 24.26 32.05
N GLN A 128 -30.02 25.21 32.07
CA GLN A 128 -31.15 25.25 31.13
C GLN A 128 -30.82 26.00 29.83
N SER A 129 -29.96 27.02 29.93
CA SER A 129 -29.69 27.99 28.86
C SER A 129 -28.47 27.68 28.01
N ILE A 130 -27.57 26.78 28.40
CA ILE A 130 -26.30 26.57 27.67
C ILE A 130 -26.15 25.10 27.27
N LEU A 131 -25.64 24.86 26.06
CA LEU A 131 -25.01 23.60 25.66
C LEU A 131 -23.52 23.86 25.48
N SER A 132 -22.65 23.06 26.09
CA SER A 132 -21.20 23.20 25.91
C SER A 132 -20.50 21.84 25.89
N GLY A 133 -19.38 21.77 25.17
CA GLY A 133 -18.46 20.63 25.22
C GLY A 133 -17.28 20.79 24.27
N ILE A 134 -16.32 19.89 24.43
CA ILE A 134 -15.08 19.88 23.65
C ILE A 134 -15.23 18.89 22.49
N LEU A 135 -15.20 19.42 21.27
CA LEU A 135 -15.12 18.66 20.03
C LEU A 135 -13.65 18.33 19.74
N ASN A 136 -13.36 17.04 19.58
CA ASN A 136 -12.07 16.54 19.09
C ASN A 136 -12.36 15.53 17.98
N PHE A 137 -11.93 15.85 16.77
CA PHE A 137 -12.22 15.07 15.56
C PHE A 137 -11.27 13.87 15.40
N GLN A 138 -10.23 13.78 16.21
CA GLN A 138 -9.21 12.73 16.23
C GLN A 138 -8.52 12.56 14.87
N ASN A 139 -9.00 11.61 14.05
CA ASN A 139 -8.49 11.31 12.71
C ASN A 139 -9.58 11.48 11.62
N GLU A 140 -10.73 12.07 11.97
CA GLU A 140 -11.81 12.37 11.02
C GLU A 140 -11.50 13.70 10.30
N VAL A 141 -11.29 13.64 8.99
CA VAL A 141 -10.95 14.78 8.12
C VAL A 141 -11.96 14.93 6.97
N GLY A 142 -12.16 16.17 6.54
CA GLY A 142 -13.14 16.57 5.53
C GLY A 142 -14.37 17.24 6.12
N LEU A 143 -15.45 17.28 5.33
CA LEU A 143 -16.69 17.96 5.70
C LEU A 143 -17.40 17.25 6.85
N THR A 144 -17.71 18.02 7.90
CA THR A 144 -18.50 17.58 9.04
C THR A 144 -19.67 18.54 9.28
N GLU A 145 -20.80 17.98 9.72
CA GLU A 145 -22.06 18.70 9.87
C GLU A 145 -22.49 18.71 11.33
N LEU A 146 -22.44 19.89 11.95
CA LEU A 146 -22.89 20.15 13.31
C LEU A 146 -24.35 20.59 13.26
N GLU A 147 -25.23 19.83 13.93
CA GLU A 147 -26.67 20.02 13.80
C GLU A 147 -27.31 20.38 15.15
N LEU A 148 -28.21 21.37 15.17
CA LEU A 148 -29.06 21.67 16.31
C LEU A 148 -30.50 21.28 16.00
N ARG A 149 -31.06 20.44 16.88
CA ARG A 149 -32.43 19.92 16.78
C ARG A 149 -33.33 20.50 17.84
N GLN A 150 -34.58 20.74 17.46
CA GLN A 150 -35.68 21.07 18.37
C GLN A 150 -36.79 20.02 18.18
N GLN A 151 -37.23 19.38 19.26
CA GLN A 151 -38.28 18.35 19.23
C GLN A 151 -38.06 17.24 18.18
N GLY A 152 -36.80 16.90 17.90
CA GLY A 152 -36.40 15.87 16.93
C GLY A 152 -36.34 16.35 15.47
N ARG A 153 -36.62 17.62 15.19
CA ARG A 153 -36.45 18.25 13.86
C ARG A 153 -35.17 19.08 13.83
N SER A 154 -34.44 19.00 12.73
CA SER A 154 -33.23 19.81 12.47
C SER A 154 -33.64 21.26 12.21
N LEU A 155 -33.10 22.17 13.01
CA LEU A 155 -33.42 23.60 12.97
C LEU A 155 -32.28 24.39 12.31
N PHE A 156 -31.05 24.05 12.70
CA PHE A 156 -29.83 24.69 12.22
C PHE A 156 -28.78 23.65 11.87
N GLN A 157 -28.03 23.92 10.81
CA GLN A 157 -26.92 23.09 10.38
C GLN A 157 -25.72 23.98 10.03
N LEU A 158 -24.58 23.68 10.65
CA LEU A 158 -23.28 24.29 10.37
C LEU A 158 -22.36 23.21 9.80
N GLN A 159 -21.97 23.39 8.55
CA GLN A 159 -20.97 22.56 7.89
C GLN A 159 -19.61 23.25 8.00
N ILE A 160 -18.64 22.54 8.57
CA ILE A 160 -17.22 22.96 8.61
C ILE A 160 -16.36 21.88 7.98
N GLU A 161 -15.14 22.24 7.58
CA GLU A 161 -14.16 21.30 7.06
C GLU A 161 -13.02 21.12 8.04
N ILE A 162 -12.71 19.85 8.35
CA ILE A 162 -11.62 19.45 9.23
C ILE A 162 -10.40 19.09 8.39
N TYR A 163 -9.26 19.68 8.69
CA TYR A 163 -8.02 19.56 7.93
C TYR A 163 -7.03 18.59 8.61
N PRO A 164 -6.25 17.81 7.84
CA PRO A 164 -5.13 17.02 8.34
C PRO A 164 -4.04 17.95 8.85
N SER A 165 -3.33 17.56 9.91
CA SER A 165 -2.24 18.37 10.45
C SER A 165 -0.83 17.89 10.14
N LYS A 166 -0.70 16.77 9.42
CA LYS A 166 0.58 16.13 9.06
C LYS A 166 0.79 15.92 7.56
N MET A 167 -0.17 16.31 6.72
CA MET A 167 -0.06 16.28 5.25
C MET A 167 -0.85 17.43 4.64
N ASP A 168 -0.54 17.81 3.39
CA ASP A 168 -1.33 18.82 2.67
C ASP A 168 -2.70 18.23 2.27
N TYR A 169 -3.76 18.98 2.58
CA TYR A 169 -5.13 18.53 2.31
C TYR A 169 -5.51 18.53 0.83
N LYS A 170 -5.15 19.57 0.08
CA LYS A 170 -5.56 19.71 -1.32
C LYS A 170 -4.66 18.92 -2.25
N ARG A 171 -3.35 18.93 -1.96
CA ARG A 171 -2.35 18.26 -2.81
C ARG A 171 -2.25 16.79 -2.48
N ASP A 172 -2.04 16.44 -1.22
CA ASP A 172 -1.68 15.07 -0.88
C ASP A 172 -2.91 14.23 -0.55
N TYR A 173 -3.78 14.69 0.36
CA TYR A 173 -4.93 13.91 0.79
C TYR A 173 -5.92 13.60 -0.36
N GLN A 174 -6.28 14.62 -1.16
CA GLN A 174 -7.17 14.40 -2.31
C GLN A 174 -6.54 13.49 -3.38
N MET A 175 -5.22 13.60 -3.60
CA MET A 175 -4.50 12.70 -4.50
C MET A 175 -4.42 11.28 -3.95
N ILE A 176 -4.18 11.09 -2.65
CA ILE A 176 -4.22 9.79 -1.97
C ILE A 176 -5.59 9.13 -2.17
N LEU A 177 -6.67 9.87 -1.92
CA LEU A 177 -8.04 9.37 -2.14
C LEU A 177 -8.27 9.00 -3.61
N SER A 178 -7.82 9.84 -4.54
CA SER A 178 -7.93 9.60 -5.98
C SER A 178 -7.14 8.36 -6.41
N ASP A 179 -5.91 8.20 -5.93
CA ASP A 179 -5.02 7.07 -6.19
C ASP A 179 -5.61 5.77 -5.64
N ILE A 180 -6.06 5.75 -4.39
CA ILE A 180 -6.73 4.60 -3.79
C ILE A 180 -7.94 4.22 -4.64
N ASN A 181 -8.83 5.18 -4.92
CA ASN A 181 -10.02 4.92 -5.72
C ASN A 181 -9.65 4.32 -7.08
N ARG A 182 -8.70 4.93 -7.80
CA ARG A 182 -8.20 4.43 -9.10
C ARG A 182 -7.72 2.98 -8.98
N GLN A 183 -6.93 2.66 -7.97
CA GLN A 183 -6.40 1.31 -7.79
C GLN A 183 -7.49 0.31 -7.39
N ILE A 184 -8.37 0.64 -6.44
CA ILE A 184 -9.51 -0.21 -6.07
C ILE A 184 -10.35 -0.57 -7.29
N TYR A 185 -10.62 0.41 -8.16
CA TYR A 185 -11.37 0.17 -9.39
C TYR A 185 -10.63 -0.76 -10.35
N ASN A 186 -9.32 -0.55 -10.57
CA ASN A 186 -8.52 -1.43 -11.42
C ASN A 186 -8.52 -2.87 -10.91
N LEU A 187 -8.25 -3.07 -9.61
CA LEU A 187 -8.25 -4.38 -8.98
C LEU A 187 -9.63 -5.06 -9.11
N SER A 188 -10.71 -4.31 -8.85
CA SER A 188 -12.09 -4.82 -8.94
C SER A 188 -12.47 -5.18 -10.37
N PHE A 189 -12.07 -4.37 -11.35
CA PHE A 189 -12.31 -4.63 -12.76
C PHE A 189 -11.58 -5.90 -13.22
N ASP A 190 -10.30 -6.05 -12.87
CA ASP A 190 -9.51 -7.23 -13.22
C ASP A 190 -10.10 -8.50 -12.63
N PHE A 191 -10.54 -8.43 -11.38
CA PHE A 191 -11.22 -9.52 -10.71
C PHE A 191 -12.52 -9.91 -11.42
N LEU A 192 -13.39 -8.94 -11.73
CA LEU A 192 -14.65 -9.18 -12.42
C LEU A 192 -14.43 -9.74 -13.85
N ARG A 193 -13.48 -9.17 -14.59
CA ARG A 193 -13.08 -9.66 -15.92
C ARG A 193 -12.69 -11.14 -15.89
N LYS A 194 -11.82 -11.54 -14.95
CA LYS A 194 -11.32 -12.91 -14.80
C LYS A 194 -12.41 -13.89 -14.33
N THR A 195 -13.19 -13.49 -13.32
CA THR A 195 -14.19 -14.38 -12.69
C THR A 195 -15.39 -14.67 -13.58
N TYR A 196 -15.78 -13.70 -14.42
CA TYR A 196 -16.97 -13.82 -15.25
C TYR A 196 -16.65 -14.10 -16.72
N HIS A 197 -15.40 -14.49 -17.03
CA HIS A 197 -14.96 -14.88 -18.38
C HIS A 197 -15.38 -13.90 -19.48
N LEU A 198 -15.28 -12.59 -19.22
CA LEU A 198 -15.66 -11.56 -20.18
C LEU A 198 -14.57 -11.45 -21.25
N THR A 199 -14.65 -12.31 -22.28
CA THR A 199 -13.74 -12.32 -23.43
C THR A 199 -13.94 -11.05 -24.27
N GLY A 200 -12.87 -10.27 -24.46
CA GLY A 200 -12.85 -9.08 -25.33
C GLY A 200 -12.49 -7.76 -24.65
N LEU A 201 -12.50 -7.69 -23.31
CA LEU A 201 -12.08 -6.51 -22.56
C LEU A 201 -10.56 -6.56 -22.29
N LYS A 202 -9.76 -5.89 -23.13
CA LYS A 202 -8.30 -5.71 -22.91
C LYS A 202 -8.04 -4.55 -21.94
N GLU A 203 -7.01 -4.69 -21.13
CA GLU A 203 -6.46 -3.55 -20.38
C GLU A 203 -5.77 -2.61 -21.35
N THR A 204 -6.21 -1.36 -21.38
CA THR A 204 -5.49 -0.25 -22.01
C THR A 204 -5.09 0.73 -20.91
N GLN A 205 -3.89 1.30 -21.01
CA GLN A 205 -3.29 2.14 -19.95
C GLN A 205 -4.04 3.47 -19.70
N ASN A 206 -5.00 3.86 -20.57
CA ASN A 206 -5.71 5.14 -20.46
C ASN A 206 -7.21 4.94 -20.21
N GLN A 207 -7.76 5.66 -19.22
CA GLN A 207 -9.18 5.82 -18.88
C GLN A 207 -9.96 6.56 -20.00
N SER A 208 -9.90 6.04 -21.22
CA SER A 208 -10.50 6.71 -22.37
C SER A 208 -12.02 6.55 -22.35
N LEU A 209 -12.73 7.56 -22.84
CA LEU A 209 -14.19 7.50 -23.05
C LEU A 209 -14.59 6.29 -23.92
N THR A 210 -13.70 5.85 -24.81
CA THR A 210 -13.86 4.66 -25.64
C THR A 210 -13.91 3.36 -24.81
N GLU A 211 -13.10 3.26 -23.76
CA GLU A 211 -13.12 2.12 -22.83
C GLU A 211 -14.44 2.06 -22.08
N PHE A 212 -14.90 3.20 -21.53
CA PHE A 212 -16.20 3.30 -20.87
C PHE A 212 -17.32 2.78 -21.77
N PHE A 213 -17.38 3.23 -23.01
CA PHE A 213 -18.44 2.85 -23.93
C PHE A 213 -18.37 1.38 -24.34
N THR A 214 -17.16 0.83 -24.49
CA THR A 214 -16.97 -0.60 -24.78
C THR A 214 -17.48 -1.46 -23.61
N ILE A 215 -17.13 -1.10 -22.37
CA ILE A 215 -17.64 -1.77 -21.18
C ILE A 215 -19.17 -1.63 -21.11
N LEU A 216 -19.68 -0.42 -21.32
CA LEU A 216 -21.12 -0.13 -21.29
C LEU A 216 -21.89 -0.97 -22.29
N GLN A 217 -21.43 -1.05 -23.55
CA GLN A 217 -22.07 -1.91 -24.54
C GLN A 217 -22.17 -3.37 -24.09
N HIS A 218 -21.16 -3.86 -23.39
CA HIS A 218 -21.14 -5.24 -22.93
C HIS A 218 -22.08 -5.49 -21.73
N VAL A 219 -22.18 -4.54 -20.81
CA VAL A 219 -22.93 -4.73 -19.55
C VAL A 219 -24.34 -4.13 -19.56
N PHE A 220 -24.67 -3.30 -20.55
CA PHE A 220 -25.91 -2.51 -20.54
C PHE A 220 -27.18 -3.35 -20.59
N ASP A 221 -27.20 -4.43 -21.38
CA ASP A 221 -28.36 -5.31 -21.43
C ASP A 221 -28.62 -6.00 -20.08
N GLN A 222 -27.54 -6.38 -19.38
CA GLN A 222 -27.64 -6.94 -18.03
C GLN A 222 -28.15 -5.89 -17.03
N LEU A 223 -27.63 -4.65 -17.11
CA LEU A 223 -28.09 -3.54 -16.29
C LEU A 223 -29.59 -3.28 -16.49
N ARG A 224 -30.05 -3.24 -17.76
CA ARG A 224 -31.46 -3.04 -18.10
C ARG A 224 -32.35 -4.12 -17.51
N GLN A 225 -32.02 -5.39 -17.74
CA GLN A 225 -32.78 -6.53 -17.22
C GLN A 225 -32.80 -6.54 -15.68
N ALA A 226 -31.70 -6.14 -15.04
CA ALA A 226 -31.61 -6.05 -13.60
C ALA A 226 -32.56 -4.99 -13.03
N VAL A 227 -32.61 -3.80 -13.64
CA VAL A 227 -33.55 -2.73 -13.23
C VAL A 227 -35.00 -3.14 -13.46
N GLU A 228 -35.31 -3.79 -14.58
CA GLU A 228 -36.65 -4.33 -14.87
C GLU A 228 -37.07 -5.40 -13.84
N ARG A 229 -36.12 -6.22 -13.39
CA ARG A 229 -36.36 -7.19 -12.31
C ARG A 229 -36.65 -6.51 -10.97
N ILE A 230 -35.93 -5.43 -10.67
CA ILE A 230 -36.21 -4.63 -9.46
C ILE A 230 -37.60 -4.01 -9.55
N HIS A 231 -37.99 -3.49 -10.71
CA HIS A 231 -39.32 -2.91 -10.91
C HIS A 231 -40.46 -3.88 -10.57
N ALA A 232 -40.28 -5.18 -10.83
CA ALA A 232 -41.26 -6.21 -10.47
C ALA A 232 -41.40 -6.41 -8.94
N ASN A 233 -40.35 -6.17 -8.16
CA ASN A 233 -40.39 -6.25 -6.69
C ASN A 233 -39.37 -5.28 -6.05
N PRO A 234 -39.68 -3.97 -6.00
CA PRO A 234 -38.75 -2.98 -5.47
C PRO A 234 -38.62 -3.09 -3.95
N HIS A 235 -37.41 -2.89 -3.44
CA HIS A 235 -37.18 -2.76 -2.01
C HIS A 235 -37.91 -1.53 -1.46
N TYR A 236 -38.57 -1.71 -0.33
CA TYR A 236 -39.36 -0.67 0.31
C TYR A 236 -39.11 -0.63 1.82
N SER A 237 -39.28 0.55 2.40
CA SER A 237 -39.34 0.75 3.84
C SER A 237 -40.79 0.99 4.27
N LEU A 238 -41.09 0.71 5.54
CA LEU A 238 -42.40 0.99 6.13
C LEU A 238 -42.31 2.29 6.93
N ALA A 239 -42.79 3.39 6.35
CA ALA A 239 -42.90 4.65 7.06
C ALA A 239 -44.11 4.61 7.98
N LYS A 240 -43.90 5.02 9.25
CA LYS A 240 -44.99 5.24 10.20
C LYS A 240 -45.48 6.66 10.03
N GLU A 241 -46.67 6.80 9.51
CA GLU A 241 -47.38 8.08 9.50
C GLU A 241 -48.30 8.12 10.73
N GLN A 242 -48.10 9.12 11.57
CA GLN A 242 -48.98 9.40 12.69
C GLN A 242 -49.94 10.51 12.29
N ARG A 243 -51.23 10.19 12.19
CA ARG A 243 -52.27 11.17 11.91
C ARG A 243 -53.20 11.33 13.10
N ILE A 244 -53.53 12.57 13.44
CA ILE A 244 -54.57 12.86 14.42
C ILE A 244 -55.90 12.71 13.69
N VAL A 245 -56.73 11.77 14.15
CA VAL A 245 -58.06 11.54 13.62
C VAL A 245 -59.05 11.56 14.76
N ASP A 246 -60.32 11.74 14.43
CA ASP A 246 -61.43 11.48 15.34
C ASP A 246 -61.24 10.10 15.97
N ALA A 247 -61.36 10.01 17.29
CA ALA A 247 -61.14 8.76 18.03
C ALA A 247 -62.01 7.61 17.51
N ALA A 248 -63.22 7.89 17.01
CA ALA A 248 -64.10 6.90 16.42
C ALA A 248 -63.60 6.35 15.07
N LYS A 249 -62.70 7.07 14.39
CA LYS A 249 -62.12 6.69 13.08
C LYS A 249 -60.78 5.96 13.20
N VAL A 250 -60.24 5.79 14.40
CA VAL A 250 -58.96 5.11 14.63
C VAL A 250 -59.12 3.61 14.40
N ARG A 251 -58.44 3.04 13.39
CA ARG A 251 -58.42 1.58 13.17
C ARG A 251 -57.40 0.87 14.04
N LYS A 252 -56.26 1.52 14.33
CA LYS A 252 -55.18 0.93 15.12
C LYS A 252 -54.53 1.97 16.04
N ALA A 253 -54.86 1.90 17.32
CA ALA A 253 -54.28 2.75 18.36
C ALA A 253 -52.96 2.16 18.89
N GLY A 254 -51.90 2.97 18.94
CA GLY A 254 -50.61 2.61 19.56
C GLY A 254 -50.47 3.15 20.99
N LYS A 255 -49.49 2.64 21.74
CA LYS A 255 -49.13 3.15 23.10
C LYS A 255 -48.75 4.63 23.12
N GLU A 256 -48.34 5.16 21.97
CA GLU A 256 -48.02 6.56 21.71
C GLU A 256 -49.19 7.50 22.06
N ASN A 257 -50.43 7.01 22.00
CA ASN A 257 -51.63 7.76 22.39
C ASN A 257 -51.64 8.16 23.87
N ILE A 258 -51.02 7.37 24.76
CA ILE A 258 -50.99 7.68 26.19
C ILE A 258 -50.24 8.99 26.43
N ALA A 259 -49.03 9.10 25.89
CA ALA A 259 -48.23 10.31 25.99
C ALA A 259 -48.86 11.49 25.21
N PHE A 260 -49.48 11.22 24.06
CA PHE A 260 -50.17 12.23 23.26
C PHE A 260 -51.35 12.88 23.98
N LEU A 261 -52.21 12.06 24.61
CA LEU A 261 -53.38 12.52 25.36
C LEU A 261 -52.98 13.16 26.69
N ALA A 262 -51.97 12.62 27.39
CA ALA A 262 -51.45 13.22 28.61
C ALA A 262 -50.91 14.65 28.39
N LYS A 263 -50.27 14.89 27.24
CA LYS A 263 -49.79 16.23 26.85
C LYS A 263 -50.89 17.14 26.29
N ARG A 264 -52.08 16.61 25.98
CA ARG A 264 -53.21 17.37 25.40
C ARG A 264 -54.52 17.07 26.12
N PRO A 265 -54.66 17.47 27.40
CA PRO A 265 -55.86 17.19 28.19
C PRO A 265 -57.15 17.77 27.59
N TYR A 266 -57.06 18.86 26.83
CA TYR A 266 -58.20 19.47 26.13
C TYR A 266 -58.86 18.55 25.08
N LEU A 267 -58.18 17.49 24.64
CA LEU A 267 -58.78 16.48 23.75
C LEU A 267 -59.63 15.47 24.51
N LEU A 268 -59.56 15.43 25.85
CA LEU A 268 -60.40 14.59 26.69
C LEU A 268 -61.67 15.33 27.05
N THR A 269 -62.78 14.93 26.44
CA THR A 269 -64.09 15.56 26.61
C THR A 269 -64.99 14.70 27.49
N HIS A 270 -65.84 15.34 28.28
CA HIS A 270 -66.85 14.64 29.08
C HIS A 270 -67.86 13.92 28.17
N HIS A 271 -68.13 12.65 28.44
CA HIS A 271 -69.15 11.89 27.73
C HIS A 271 -69.75 10.80 28.65
N GLU A 272 -71.01 10.97 29.05
CA GLU A 272 -71.64 10.08 30.04
C GLU A 272 -71.79 8.62 29.56
N ALA A 273 -72.21 8.43 28.30
CA ALA A 273 -72.49 7.10 27.75
C ALA A 273 -71.25 6.31 27.31
N HIS A 274 -70.22 6.99 26.77
CA HIS A 274 -69.06 6.36 26.10
C HIS A 274 -67.71 6.74 26.71
N GLY A 275 -67.70 7.56 27.77
CA GLY A 275 -66.48 7.88 28.52
C GLY A 275 -65.98 6.68 29.32
N PHE A 276 -64.71 6.33 29.12
CA PHE A 276 -64.08 5.17 29.73
C PHE A 276 -62.88 5.55 30.63
N ILE A 277 -62.53 6.83 30.71
CA ILE A 277 -61.44 7.33 31.56
C ILE A 277 -62.07 8.04 32.77
N PRO A 278 -61.96 7.49 33.99
CA PRO A 278 -62.48 8.14 35.19
C PRO A 278 -61.53 9.24 35.67
N HIS A 279 -62.02 10.47 35.84
CA HIS A 279 -61.25 11.57 36.43
C HIS A 279 -62.18 12.51 37.21
N GLN A 280 -61.89 12.75 38.50
CA GLN A 280 -62.65 13.68 39.36
C GLN A 280 -64.18 13.51 39.31
N GLY A 281 -64.69 12.27 39.25
CA GLY A 281 -66.13 11.98 39.18
C GLY A 281 -66.77 12.11 37.79
N GLN A 282 -66.00 12.51 36.77
CA GLN A 282 -66.43 12.60 35.38
C GLN A 282 -65.91 11.41 34.55
N ARG A 283 -66.69 11.02 33.54
CA ARG A 283 -66.27 10.03 32.53
C ARG A 283 -65.78 10.76 31.28
N LEU A 284 -64.49 10.67 31.02
CA LEU A 284 -63.83 11.32 29.89
C LEU A 284 -63.64 10.35 28.73
N HIS A 285 -63.72 10.90 27.52
CA HIS A 285 -63.49 10.23 26.24
C HIS A 285 -62.57 11.10 25.38
N PRO A 286 -61.55 10.55 24.70
CA PRO A 286 -60.75 11.30 23.74
C PRO A 286 -61.57 11.69 22.51
N SER A 287 -61.69 12.97 22.17
CA SER A 287 -62.31 13.41 20.91
C SER A 287 -61.45 13.03 19.70
N HIS A 288 -60.12 13.09 19.87
CA HIS A 288 -59.14 12.76 18.83
C HIS A 288 -58.05 11.87 19.41
N ALA A 289 -57.54 10.97 18.59
CA ALA A 289 -56.41 10.12 18.91
C ALA A 289 -55.47 9.98 17.70
N LEU A 290 -54.21 9.64 17.98
CA LEU A 290 -53.23 9.29 16.96
C LEU A 290 -53.53 7.91 16.40
N GLU A 291 -53.68 7.85 15.08
CA GLU A 291 -53.64 6.62 14.33
C GLU A 291 -52.26 6.44 13.69
N THR A 292 -51.62 5.30 13.95
CA THR A 292 -50.36 4.93 13.32
C THR A 292 -50.66 4.12 12.05
N LYS A 293 -50.58 4.75 10.88
CA LYS A 293 -50.69 4.07 9.59
C LYS A 293 -49.29 3.71 9.08
N ARG A 294 -49.09 2.47 8.64
CA ARG A 294 -47.85 2.06 7.95
C ARG A 294 -48.07 2.23 6.45
N GLN A 295 -47.27 3.07 5.82
CA GLN A 295 -47.27 3.23 4.36
C GLN A 295 -45.97 2.68 3.78
N VAL A 296 -46.08 2.08 2.59
CA VAL A 296 -44.92 1.61 1.83
C VAL A 296 -44.24 2.81 1.21
N GLN A 297 -42.95 2.97 1.46
CA GLN A 297 -42.13 4.02 0.88
C GLN A 297 -40.99 3.39 0.08
N PHE A 298 -40.87 3.77 -1.18
CA PHE A 298 -39.80 3.29 -2.07
C PHE A 298 -38.52 4.13 -1.99
N ASP A 299 -38.53 5.21 -1.22
CA ASP A 299 -37.37 6.08 -1.00
C ASP A 299 -36.36 5.44 -0.03
N THR A 300 -35.75 4.35 -0.48
CA THR A 300 -34.72 3.57 0.21
C THR A 300 -33.33 3.92 -0.33
N LEU A 301 -32.28 3.66 0.45
CA LEU A 301 -30.89 3.90 0.00
C LEU A 301 -30.56 3.11 -1.27
N GLU A 302 -31.14 1.91 -1.40
CA GLU A 302 -30.96 1.01 -2.53
C GLU A 302 -31.61 1.54 -3.81
N ASN A 303 -32.84 2.06 -3.72
CA ASN A 303 -33.50 2.65 -4.89
C ASN A 303 -32.85 3.97 -5.30
N ARG A 304 -32.39 4.76 -4.32
CA ARG A 304 -31.57 5.95 -4.58
C ARG A 304 -30.27 5.59 -5.29
N PHE A 305 -29.63 4.48 -4.91
CA PHE A 305 -28.45 3.96 -5.60
C PHE A 305 -28.73 3.58 -7.05
N VAL A 306 -29.79 2.79 -7.32
CA VAL A 306 -30.15 2.40 -8.70
C VAL A 306 -30.40 3.63 -9.56
N ARG A 307 -31.18 4.60 -9.05
CA ARG A 307 -31.43 5.87 -9.73
C ARG A 307 -30.13 6.62 -10.03
N TRP A 308 -29.24 6.69 -9.04
CA TRP A 308 -27.98 7.40 -9.16
C TRP A 308 -27.05 6.77 -10.22
N VAL A 309 -26.94 5.44 -10.28
CA VAL A 309 -26.16 4.73 -11.31
C VAL A 309 -26.66 5.09 -12.71
N LEU A 310 -27.98 5.05 -12.93
CA LEU A 310 -28.59 5.38 -14.23
C LEU A 310 -28.35 6.84 -14.63
N ILE A 311 -28.44 7.78 -13.68
CA ILE A 311 -28.13 9.20 -13.93
C ILE A 311 -26.66 9.36 -14.34
N ARG A 312 -25.73 8.67 -13.68
CA ARG A 312 -24.30 8.74 -14.00
C ARG A 312 -23.99 8.19 -15.39
N VAL A 313 -24.58 7.05 -15.76
CA VAL A 313 -24.46 6.49 -17.12
C VAL A 313 -24.98 7.49 -18.15
N SER A 314 -26.15 8.10 -17.91
CA SER A 314 -26.72 9.13 -18.79
C SER A 314 -25.81 10.36 -18.94
N LYS A 315 -25.32 10.92 -17.83
CA LYS A 315 -24.42 12.09 -17.85
C LYS A 315 -23.14 11.79 -18.63
N LYS A 316 -22.53 10.62 -18.39
CA LYS A 316 -21.29 10.23 -19.08
C LYS A 316 -21.50 10.03 -20.59
N LEU A 317 -22.61 9.42 -21.00
CA LEU A 317 -22.98 9.31 -22.42
C LEU A 317 -23.15 10.68 -23.09
N GLN A 318 -23.75 11.65 -22.40
CA GLN A 318 -23.89 13.03 -22.90
C GLN A 318 -22.52 13.74 -23.02
N GLU A 319 -21.64 13.60 -22.03
CA GLU A 319 -20.27 14.13 -22.09
C GLU A 319 -19.48 13.54 -23.25
N MET A 320 -19.59 12.23 -23.47
CA MET A 320 -18.97 11.54 -24.61
C MET A 320 -19.47 12.10 -25.93
N LYS A 321 -20.80 12.25 -26.07
CA LYS A 321 -21.40 12.80 -27.29
C LYS A 321 -20.87 14.22 -27.56
N ARG A 322 -20.83 15.08 -26.54
CA ARG A 322 -20.25 16.44 -26.67
C ARG A 322 -18.78 16.43 -27.11
N LYS A 323 -17.93 15.59 -26.50
CA LYS A 323 -16.50 15.52 -26.83
C LYS A 323 -16.22 14.94 -28.22
N LEU A 324 -16.99 13.94 -28.63
CA LEU A 324 -16.88 13.37 -29.98
C LEU A 324 -17.37 14.36 -31.05
N SER A 325 -18.37 15.20 -30.73
CA SER A 325 -18.87 16.24 -31.64
C SER A 325 -17.82 17.31 -31.83
N ALA A 326 -17.21 17.77 -30.73
CA ALA A 326 -16.19 18.81 -30.74
C ALA A 326 -14.89 18.38 -31.45
N SER A 327 -14.57 17.08 -31.46
CA SER A 327 -13.36 16.54 -32.11
C SER A 327 -13.56 16.13 -33.57
N GLY A 328 -14.75 16.34 -34.16
CA GLY A 328 -15.08 15.93 -35.52
C GLY A 328 -15.18 14.40 -35.73
N LYS A 329 -14.95 13.60 -34.68
CA LYS A 329 -14.97 12.13 -34.70
C LYS A 329 -16.37 11.51 -34.62
N LEU A 330 -17.41 12.31 -34.43
CA LEU A 330 -18.81 11.86 -34.42
C LEU A 330 -19.39 11.58 -35.82
N GLN A 331 -18.53 11.46 -36.84
CA GLN A 331 -18.91 11.12 -38.21
C GLN A 331 -19.26 9.63 -38.40
N ASP A 332 -19.11 8.77 -37.39
CA ASP A 332 -19.59 7.39 -37.44
C ASP A 332 -21.10 7.32 -37.08
N PRO A 333 -22.00 7.16 -38.07
CA PRO A 333 -23.44 7.11 -37.84
C PRO A 333 -23.89 5.87 -37.06
N VAL A 334 -23.10 4.79 -37.05
CA VAL A 334 -23.42 3.57 -36.31
C VAL A 334 -23.18 3.78 -34.82
N LEU A 335 -22.07 4.44 -34.46
CA LEU A 335 -21.72 4.79 -33.10
C LEU A 335 -22.76 5.74 -32.47
N ASP A 336 -23.13 6.81 -33.19
CA ASP A 336 -24.12 7.78 -32.68
C ASP A 336 -25.51 7.16 -32.48
N LYS A 337 -25.95 6.29 -33.41
CA LYS A 337 -27.21 5.54 -33.26
C LYS A 337 -27.20 4.65 -32.03
N LYS A 338 -26.10 3.92 -31.79
CA LYS A 338 -25.96 3.07 -30.59
C LYS A 338 -25.96 3.90 -29.31
N MET A 339 -25.18 4.98 -29.24
CA MET A 339 -25.16 5.88 -28.08
C MET A 339 -26.54 6.45 -27.78
N THR A 340 -27.26 6.91 -28.82
CA THR A 340 -28.61 7.46 -28.69
C THR A 340 -29.62 6.40 -28.24
N SER A 341 -29.52 5.17 -28.73
CA SER A 341 -30.37 4.05 -28.28
C SER A 341 -30.21 3.76 -26.79
N ILE A 342 -28.96 3.64 -26.31
CA ILE A 342 -28.67 3.42 -24.88
C ILE A 342 -29.19 4.58 -24.04
N GLN A 343 -28.95 5.83 -24.48
CA GLN A 343 -29.42 7.03 -23.80
C GLN A 343 -30.95 7.04 -23.62
N ASN A 344 -31.70 6.71 -24.68
CA ASN A 344 -33.15 6.64 -24.64
C ASN A 344 -33.66 5.54 -23.69
N GLN A 345 -32.99 4.39 -23.67
CA GLN A 345 -33.34 3.30 -22.75
C GLN A 345 -33.08 3.68 -21.29
N VAL A 346 -31.96 4.33 -20.97
CA VAL A 346 -31.68 4.85 -19.62
C VAL A 346 -32.74 5.84 -19.17
N GLN A 347 -33.14 6.77 -20.06
CA GLN A 347 -34.21 7.73 -19.75
C GLN A 347 -35.55 7.06 -19.46
N ARG A 348 -35.90 6.00 -20.21
CA ARG A 348 -37.11 5.20 -19.92
C ARG A 348 -37.04 4.52 -18.56
N LEU A 349 -35.90 3.92 -18.20
CA LEU A 349 -35.72 3.31 -16.89
C LEU A 349 -35.85 4.33 -15.76
N LEU A 350 -35.31 5.54 -15.91
CA LEU A 350 -35.41 6.61 -14.91
C LEU A 350 -36.85 7.10 -14.66
N GLN A 351 -37.80 6.80 -15.55
CA GLN A 351 -39.22 7.17 -15.38
C GLN A 351 -40.01 6.17 -14.54
N LEU A 352 -39.44 5.02 -14.16
CA LEU A 352 -40.11 4.00 -13.36
C LEU A 352 -40.47 4.54 -11.96
N ASP A 353 -41.66 4.19 -11.45
CA ASP A 353 -42.23 4.80 -10.25
C ASP A 353 -41.37 4.61 -8.99
N PHE A 354 -40.74 3.43 -8.83
CA PHE A 354 -39.89 3.14 -7.68
C PHE A 354 -38.57 3.94 -7.66
N LEU A 355 -38.22 4.61 -8.76
CA LEU A 355 -37.06 5.49 -8.88
C LEU A 355 -37.42 6.98 -8.69
N LYS A 356 -38.68 7.31 -8.34
CA LYS A 356 -39.07 8.65 -7.88
C LYS A 356 -38.65 8.85 -6.43
N VAL A 357 -37.34 8.84 -6.21
CA VAL A 357 -36.68 8.86 -4.90
C VAL A 357 -35.72 10.03 -4.78
N GLY A 358 -35.30 10.35 -3.55
CA GLY A 358 -34.38 11.45 -3.29
C GLY A 358 -32.99 11.25 -3.91
N GLU A 359 -32.13 12.27 -3.74
CA GLU A 359 -30.73 12.14 -4.17
C GLU A 359 -29.93 11.23 -3.23
N MET A 360 -28.91 10.60 -3.81
CA MET A 360 -27.98 9.76 -3.09
C MET A 360 -26.87 10.63 -2.47
N LYS A 361 -26.83 10.70 -1.13
CA LYS A 361 -25.83 11.48 -0.39
C LYS A 361 -24.58 10.67 -0.02
N GLN A 362 -24.76 9.38 0.27
CA GLN A 362 -23.69 8.46 0.66
C GLN A 362 -23.99 7.05 0.13
N LEU A 363 -22.97 6.30 -0.29
CA LEU A 363 -23.08 4.87 -0.61
C LEU A 363 -22.72 4.05 0.62
N SER A 364 -23.71 3.37 1.17
CA SER A 364 -23.52 2.27 2.09
C SER A 364 -23.90 0.97 1.38
N VAL A 365 -22.99 -0.01 1.38
CA VAL A 365 -23.23 -1.30 0.72
C VAL A 365 -24.15 -2.13 1.61
N SER A 366 -25.47 -2.06 1.39
CA SER A 366 -26.45 -2.80 2.17
C SER A 366 -26.57 -4.26 1.74
N LEU A 367 -27.06 -5.14 2.62
CA LEU A 367 -27.29 -6.55 2.31
C LEU A 367 -28.21 -6.74 1.08
N VAL A 368 -29.13 -5.81 0.86
CA VAL A 368 -30.03 -5.81 -0.31
C VAL A 368 -29.24 -5.58 -1.60
N LEU A 369 -28.34 -4.58 -1.64
CA LEU A 369 -27.44 -4.39 -2.79
C LEU A 369 -26.54 -5.60 -3.05
N GLN A 370 -26.23 -6.36 -2.02
CA GLN A 370 -25.32 -7.50 -2.09
C GLN A 370 -26.00 -8.77 -2.57
N MET A 371 -27.22 -9.04 -2.08
CA MET A 371 -27.87 -10.34 -2.17
C MET A 371 -29.18 -10.33 -2.95
N ALA A 372 -29.90 -9.21 -2.97
CA ALA A 372 -31.23 -9.17 -3.58
C ALA A 372 -31.12 -9.27 -5.12
N PRO A 373 -31.94 -10.14 -5.76
CA PRO A 373 -31.95 -10.25 -7.21
C PRO A 373 -32.30 -8.92 -7.88
N GLY A 374 -31.62 -8.59 -8.97
CA GLY A 374 -31.70 -7.29 -9.64
C GLY A 374 -30.73 -6.29 -9.02
N TYR A 375 -30.84 -6.00 -7.72
CA TYR A 375 -29.95 -5.03 -7.05
C TYR A 375 -28.48 -5.43 -7.13
N ARG A 376 -28.19 -6.72 -6.90
CA ARG A 376 -26.83 -7.27 -7.01
C ARG A 376 -26.26 -7.12 -8.42
N GLU A 377 -27.06 -7.34 -9.45
CA GLU A 377 -26.65 -7.21 -10.85
C GLU A 377 -26.46 -5.74 -11.26
N VAL A 378 -27.29 -4.82 -10.76
CA VAL A 378 -27.07 -3.36 -10.92
C VAL A 378 -25.76 -2.96 -10.27
N TYR A 379 -25.50 -3.41 -9.03
CA TYR A 379 -24.27 -3.11 -8.31
C TYR A 379 -23.02 -3.65 -9.04
N ARG A 380 -23.07 -4.86 -9.59
CA ARG A 380 -22.00 -5.43 -10.43
C ARG A 380 -21.74 -4.60 -11.69
N SER A 381 -22.81 -4.24 -12.40
CA SER A 381 -22.73 -3.42 -13.61
C SER A 381 -22.11 -2.07 -13.31
N TYR A 382 -22.50 -1.46 -12.19
CA TYR A 382 -21.89 -0.25 -11.68
C TYR A 382 -20.38 -0.40 -11.45
N LEU A 383 -19.92 -1.42 -10.72
CA LEU A 383 -18.49 -1.65 -10.47
C LEU A 383 -17.67 -1.80 -11.77
N MET A 384 -18.22 -2.43 -12.80
CA MET A 384 -17.56 -2.53 -14.11
C MET A 384 -17.46 -1.18 -14.82
N LEU A 385 -18.52 -0.38 -14.73
CA LEU A 385 -18.59 0.94 -15.37
C LEU A 385 -17.76 2.01 -14.65
N MET A 386 -17.40 1.79 -13.38
CA MET A 386 -16.66 2.77 -12.57
C MET A 386 -15.31 3.17 -13.14
N LYS A 387 -14.62 2.27 -13.86
CA LYS A 387 -13.34 2.58 -14.53
C LYS A 387 -13.46 3.71 -15.55
N GLY A 388 -14.65 3.88 -16.15
CA GLY A 388 -14.96 4.90 -17.15
C GLY A 388 -15.91 6.02 -16.69
N LEU A 389 -16.61 5.84 -15.56
CA LEU A 389 -17.50 6.84 -14.96
C LEU A 389 -16.75 7.91 -14.14
N SER A 390 -15.42 7.82 -14.02
CA SER A 390 -14.59 8.76 -13.27
C SER A 390 -14.65 10.17 -13.86
N VAL A 391 -15.63 10.92 -13.38
CA VAL A 391 -15.56 12.37 -13.22
C VAL A 391 -15.61 12.60 -11.72
N GLN A 392 -14.68 13.44 -11.23
CA GLN A 392 -14.51 13.89 -9.86
C GLN A 392 -15.81 13.87 -9.05
N SER A 393 -15.68 13.43 -7.80
CA SER A 393 -16.74 13.21 -6.80
C SER A 393 -17.73 12.10 -7.17
N ASP A 394 -17.66 10.95 -6.49
CA ASP A 394 -18.87 10.45 -5.81
C ASP A 394 -18.70 9.18 -4.98
N LEU A 395 -19.35 9.26 -3.82
CA LEU A 395 -20.00 8.23 -3.02
C LEU A 395 -19.18 7.14 -2.34
N PHE A 396 -18.02 6.75 -2.87
CA PHE A 396 -16.98 6.18 -2.01
C PHE A 396 -16.32 7.33 -1.23
N ARG A 397 -17.09 7.97 -0.34
CA ARG A 397 -16.51 8.28 0.95
C ARG A 397 -16.23 6.91 1.52
N LEU A 398 -15.05 6.38 1.21
CA LEU A 398 -14.42 5.37 2.05
C LEU A 398 -14.76 5.83 3.46
N SER A 399 -15.58 5.05 4.17
CA SER A 399 -15.84 5.25 5.60
C SER A 399 -14.56 4.94 6.38
N MET A 400 -13.45 5.45 5.89
CA MET A 400 -12.15 5.48 6.49
C MET A 400 -12.20 6.73 7.34
N LYS A 401 -12.86 6.60 8.49
CA LYS A 401 -12.85 7.61 9.54
C LYS A 401 -11.45 7.81 10.15
N ASP A 402 -10.44 7.08 9.64
CA ASP A 402 -9.07 7.07 10.12
C ASP A 402 -8.09 7.33 8.98
N LEU A 403 -7.53 8.55 8.96
CA LEU A 403 -6.47 8.97 8.04
C LEU A 403 -5.21 8.11 8.08
N ALA A 404 -4.84 7.59 9.26
CA ALA A 404 -3.66 6.76 9.38
C ALA A 404 -3.83 5.45 8.59
N GLN A 405 -5.02 4.87 8.66
CA GLN A 405 -5.38 3.68 7.90
C GLN A 405 -5.47 3.97 6.40
N LEU A 406 -5.97 5.15 6.02
CA LEU A 406 -6.02 5.57 4.62
C LEU A 406 -4.61 5.68 4.04
N TYR A 407 -3.70 6.31 4.78
CA TYR A 407 -2.31 6.44 4.42
C TYR A 407 -1.62 5.06 4.31
N GLU A 408 -1.86 4.16 5.27
CA GLU A 408 -1.35 2.78 5.23
C GLU A 408 -1.76 2.04 3.95
N TYR A 409 -3.05 2.08 3.60
CA TYR A 409 -3.55 1.48 2.35
C TYR A 409 -2.95 2.12 1.11
N TRP A 410 -2.84 3.45 1.10
CA TRP A 410 -2.23 4.15 -0.02
C TRP A 410 -0.77 3.74 -0.19
N CYS A 411 0.01 3.63 0.87
CA CYS A 411 1.41 3.21 0.81
C CYS A 411 1.55 1.84 0.14
N PHE A 412 0.75 0.85 0.58
CA PHE A 412 0.74 -0.48 -0.02
C PHE A 412 0.40 -0.44 -1.52
N LEU A 413 -0.69 0.25 -1.86
CA LEU A 413 -1.18 0.39 -3.23
C LEU A 413 -0.14 1.10 -4.11
N LYS A 414 0.51 2.15 -3.59
CA LYS A 414 1.53 2.89 -4.33
C LYS A 414 2.76 2.06 -4.61
N ILE A 415 3.26 1.28 -3.64
CA ILE A 415 4.36 0.32 -3.87
C ILE A 415 3.96 -0.70 -4.95
N ASN A 416 2.74 -1.25 -4.86
CA ASN A 416 2.21 -2.18 -5.86
C ASN A 416 2.14 -1.56 -7.27
N GLU A 417 1.76 -0.28 -7.39
CA GLU A 417 1.77 0.46 -8.66
C GLU A 417 3.19 0.68 -9.19
N LEU A 418 4.14 1.11 -8.35
CA LEU A 418 5.55 1.29 -8.74
C LEU A 418 6.16 -0.03 -9.27
N LEU A 419 5.90 -1.15 -8.58
CA LEU A 419 6.34 -2.47 -9.04
C LEU A 419 5.63 -2.90 -10.34
N GLY A 420 4.31 -2.66 -10.45
CA GLY A 420 3.51 -3.03 -11.62
C GLY A 420 3.85 -2.26 -12.89
N GLN A 421 4.46 -1.07 -12.79
CA GLN A 421 4.92 -0.30 -13.94
C GLN A 421 6.17 -0.92 -14.60
N LYS A 422 7.01 -1.60 -13.82
CA LYS A 422 8.34 -2.07 -14.26
C LYS A 422 8.41 -3.59 -14.42
N TYR A 423 7.52 -4.33 -13.78
CA TYR A 423 7.61 -5.78 -13.67
C TYR A 423 6.29 -6.48 -13.99
N GLU A 424 6.39 -7.72 -14.46
CA GLU A 424 5.23 -8.51 -14.87
C GLU A 424 4.48 -9.06 -13.66
N LEU A 425 3.18 -8.74 -13.54
CA LEU A 425 2.33 -9.26 -12.48
C LEU A 425 1.90 -10.71 -12.79
N LEU A 426 2.40 -11.67 -12.01
CA LEU A 426 2.07 -13.09 -12.14
C LEU A 426 0.81 -13.49 -11.38
N LYS A 427 0.67 -13.01 -10.13
CA LYS A 427 -0.43 -13.40 -9.25
C LYS A 427 -0.86 -12.26 -8.35
N GLN A 428 -2.16 -12.14 -8.16
CA GLN A 428 -2.79 -11.06 -7.41
C GLN A 428 -3.85 -11.66 -6.49
N ASP A 429 -3.56 -11.73 -5.19
CA ASP A 429 -4.45 -12.32 -4.17
C ASP A 429 -5.02 -11.22 -3.23
N MET A 430 -5.33 -10.04 -3.78
CA MET A 430 -5.96 -8.94 -3.02
C MET A 430 -7.46 -9.10 -2.83
N ILE A 431 -8.14 -9.78 -3.76
CA ILE A 431 -9.60 -9.86 -3.79
C ILE A 431 -10.00 -11.33 -3.62
N LYS A 432 -10.64 -11.66 -2.49
CA LYS A 432 -11.25 -12.98 -2.27
C LYS A 432 -12.76 -12.87 -2.27
N VAL A 433 -13.40 -13.77 -3.02
CA VAL A 433 -14.85 -13.96 -3.04
C VAL A 433 -15.26 -14.56 -1.70
N ASN A 434 -15.91 -13.79 -0.85
CA ASN A 434 -16.85 -14.40 0.09
C ASN A 434 -18.04 -14.92 -0.73
N ARG A 435 -18.52 -16.12 -0.42
CA ARG A 435 -19.60 -16.83 -1.15
C ARG A 435 -20.94 -16.07 -1.26
N THR A 436 -21.00 -14.81 -0.80
CA THR A 436 -22.15 -13.93 -0.71
C THR A 436 -21.99 -12.60 -1.48
N GLY A 437 -20.89 -12.31 -2.17
CA GLY A 437 -20.84 -11.09 -2.99
C GLY A 437 -19.44 -10.61 -3.41
N VAL A 438 -19.44 -9.70 -4.39
CA VAL A 438 -18.25 -8.98 -4.87
C VAL A 438 -17.96 -7.88 -3.84
N PHE A 439 -17.26 -8.23 -2.77
CA PHE A 439 -16.76 -7.23 -1.82
C PHE A 439 -15.31 -6.94 -2.10
N PHE A 440 -15.03 -5.65 -2.24
CA PHE A 440 -13.72 -5.11 -2.02
C PHE A 440 -13.59 -4.83 -0.52
N THR A 441 -13.15 -5.83 0.24
CA THR A 441 -12.70 -5.62 1.62
C THR A 441 -11.21 -5.90 1.66
N LEU A 442 -10.40 -4.83 1.68
CA LEU A 442 -9.08 -4.83 2.32
C LEU A 442 -9.29 -4.97 3.84
N ASP A 443 -9.98 -6.02 4.27
CA ASP A 443 -10.18 -6.27 5.69
C ASP A 443 -8.81 -6.54 6.33
N LYS A 444 -8.51 -5.90 7.47
CA LYS A 444 -7.27 -6.12 8.24
C LYS A 444 -7.07 -7.59 8.61
N SER A 445 -8.14 -8.40 8.56
CA SER A 445 -8.10 -9.85 8.76
C SER A 445 -7.57 -10.64 7.55
N GLN A 446 -7.54 -10.04 6.36
CA GLN A 446 -7.19 -10.71 5.10
C GLN A 446 -5.87 -10.20 4.54
N SER A 447 -4.87 -11.06 4.61
CA SER A 447 -3.57 -10.85 4.00
C SER A 447 -3.65 -10.80 2.47
N ALA A 448 -3.28 -9.68 1.86
CA ALA A 448 -3.06 -9.63 0.43
C ALA A 448 -1.62 -10.04 0.08
N ARG A 449 -1.45 -10.65 -1.10
CA ARG A 449 -0.12 -10.87 -1.69
C ARG A 449 -0.12 -10.62 -3.19
N MET A 450 0.96 -10.00 -3.67
CA MET A 450 1.18 -9.68 -5.08
C MET A 450 2.51 -10.31 -5.50
N LYS A 451 2.49 -11.13 -6.55
CA LYS A 451 3.67 -11.83 -7.04
C LYS A 451 4.03 -11.30 -8.42
N TYR A 452 5.28 -10.92 -8.58
CA TYR A 452 5.81 -10.36 -9.80
C TYR A 452 6.98 -11.18 -10.33
N ARG A 453 7.28 -10.99 -11.61
CA ARG A 453 8.47 -11.50 -12.28
C ARG A 453 9.24 -10.34 -12.90
N ASN A 454 10.54 -10.34 -12.68
CA ASN A 454 11.45 -9.46 -13.39
C ASN A 454 11.68 -10.02 -14.82
N PRO A 455 11.31 -9.30 -15.89
CA PRO A 455 11.45 -9.79 -17.26
C PRO A 455 12.91 -9.92 -17.72
N ARG A 456 13.85 -9.21 -17.07
CA ARG A 456 15.27 -9.20 -17.48
C ARG A 456 16.04 -10.44 -17.00
N ASN A 457 15.78 -10.89 -15.78
CA ASN A 457 16.54 -11.98 -15.14
C ASN A 457 15.64 -13.13 -14.64
N GLY A 458 14.31 -13.03 -14.79
CA GLY A 458 13.36 -14.05 -14.37
C GLY A 458 13.13 -14.14 -12.85
N GLU A 459 13.77 -13.28 -12.05
CA GLU A 459 13.63 -13.29 -10.58
C GLU A 459 12.19 -13.03 -10.15
N ILE A 460 11.80 -13.65 -9.04
CA ILE A 460 10.44 -13.59 -8.51
C ILE A 460 10.45 -12.86 -7.18
N PHE A 461 9.51 -11.93 -7.02
CA PHE A 461 9.31 -11.23 -5.77
C PHE A 461 7.83 -11.13 -5.41
N THR A 462 7.58 -11.10 -4.11
CA THR A 462 6.23 -11.13 -3.53
C THR A 462 6.09 -10.01 -2.51
N LEU A 463 5.13 -9.12 -2.74
CA LEU A 463 4.73 -8.08 -1.79
C LEU A 463 3.55 -8.60 -0.95
N TYR A 464 3.69 -8.59 0.37
CA TYR A 464 2.66 -8.96 1.34
C TYR A 464 2.12 -7.73 2.05
N TYR A 465 0.81 -7.73 2.32
CA TYR A 465 0.13 -6.72 3.13
C TYR A 465 -0.43 -7.35 4.41
N ASN A 466 -0.13 -6.73 5.56
CA ASN A 466 -0.55 -7.13 6.90
C ASN A 466 -0.36 -8.64 7.18
N ARG A 467 0.71 -9.21 6.64
CA ARG A 467 1.03 -10.64 6.74
C ARG A 467 2.52 -10.86 6.60
N LEU A 468 3.03 -11.79 7.42
CA LEU A 468 4.34 -12.36 7.23
C LEU A 468 4.29 -13.51 6.21
N PRO A 469 5.38 -13.73 5.45
CA PRO A 469 5.58 -14.93 4.65
C PRO A 469 5.41 -16.22 5.47
N SER A 470 5.14 -17.34 4.79
CA SER A 470 4.92 -18.63 5.48
C SER A 470 6.24 -19.11 6.11
N GLY A 471 6.20 -19.52 7.38
CA GLY A 471 7.38 -19.93 8.16
C GLY A 471 8.00 -18.83 9.04
N ASP A 472 7.64 -17.57 8.80
CA ASP A 472 8.02 -16.45 9.67
C ASP A 472 7.08 -16.32 10.85
N ARG A 473 7.66 -16.14 12.04
CA ARG A 473 6.90 -15.85 13.26
C ARG A 473 7.68 -14.92 14.17
N SER A 474 6.94 -14.18 14.98
CA SER A 474 7.55 -13.53 16.13
C SER A 474 7.69 -14.54 17.26
N ALA A 475 8.87 -14.61 17.87
CA ALA A 475 9.13 -15.52 18.99
C ALA A 475 8.48 -15.07 20.31
N THR A 476 8.11 -13.79 20.42
CA THR A 476 7.65 -13.19 21.69
C THR A 476 6.26 -12.57 21.56
N LEU A 477 6.15 -11.33 21.11
CA LEU A 477 4.90 -10.59 20.93
C LEU A 477 4.44 -10.64 19.48
N GLY A 478 3.14 -10.64 19.19
CA GLY A 478 2.61 -10.61 17.83
C GLY A 478 3.00 -9.35 17.07
N GLN A 479 4.15 -9.35 16.40
CA GLN A 479 4.60 -8.27 15.51
C GLN A 479 3.99 -8.49 14.12
N ARG A 480 3.30 -7.49 13.58
CA ARG A 480 2.71 -7.52 12.23
C ARG A 480 3.08 -6.24 11.49
N PRO A 481 4.10 -6.27 10.62
CA PRO A 481 4.41 -5.13 9.77
C PRO A 481 3.33 -4.90 8.72
N ASP A 482 3.19 -3.65 8.27
CA ASP A 482 2.17 -3.28 7.27
C ASP A 482 2.48 -3.92 5.90
N ASN A 483 3.72 -3.77 5.41
CA ASN A 483 4.15 -4.33 4.14
C ASN A 483 5.45 -5.12 4.27
N VAL A 484 5.52 -6.26 3.59
CA VAL A 484 6.75 -7.06 3.50
C VAL A 484 7.02 -7.40 2.04
N LEU A 485 8.16 -6.98 1.52
CA LEU A 485 8.64 -7.37 0.20
C LEU A 485 9.62 -8.54 0.35
N THR A 486 9.30 -9.67 -0.28
CA THR A 486 10.15 -10.86 -0.33
C THR A 486 10.73 -11.03 -1.72
N LEU A 487 12.06 -11.15 -1.81
CA LEU A 487 12.83 -11.29 -3.04
C LEU A 487 13.48 -12.66 -3.06
N LYS A 488 13.14 -13.48 -4.05
CA LYS A 488 13.78 -14.77 -4.30
C LYS A 488 14.72 -14.63 -5.51
N LYS A 489 16.01 -14.68 -5.23
CA LYS A 489 17.08 -14.59 -6.23
C LYS A 489 17.33 -15.97 -6.86
N ASN A 490 17.67 -16.04 -8.14
CA ASN A 490 17.88 -17.32 -8.82
C ASN A 490 19.14 -18.06 -8.30
N ASP A 491 20.17 -17.32 -7.93
CA ASP A 491 21.49 -17.84 -7.53
C ASP A 491 21.62 -18.14 -6.02
N SER A 492 20.54 -17.98 -5.25
CA SER A 492 20.53 -18.17 -3.80
C SER A 492 19.30 -18.96 -3.37
N SER A 493 19.48 -19.91 -2.44
CA SER A 493 18.37 -20.60 -1.78
C SER A 493 17.67 -19.72 -0.73
N MET A 494 18.22 -18.56 -0.38
CA MET A 494 17.71 -17.66 0.64
C MET A 494 16.73 -16.62 0.07
N GLU A 495 15.70 -16.31 0.84
CA GLU A 495 14.75 -15.24 0.54
C GLU A 495 15.14 -13.95 1.30
N TYR A 496 15.25 -12.84 0.57
CA TYR A 496 15.53 -11.53 1.15
C TYR A 496 14.23 -10.83 1.47
N LYS A 497 14.05 -10.38 2.72
CA LYS A 497 12.80 -9.78 3.18
C LYS A 497 13.01 -8.37 3.71
N TYR A 498 12.22 -7.43 3.21
CA TYR A 498 12.29 -6.01 3.57
C TYR A 498 10.93 -5.55 4.08
N ILE A 499 10.92 -4.81 5.19
CA ILE A 499 9.71 -4.29 5.81
C ILE A 499 9.52 -2.83 5.42
N PHE A 500 8.31 -2.48 5.01
CA PHE A 500 7.89 -1.10 4.79
C PHE A 500 6.65 -0.81 5.62
N ASP A 501 6.81 -0.01 6.68
CA ASP A 501 5.77 0.24 7.67
C ASP A 501 5.27 1.68 7.53
N ALA A 502 3.97 1.86 7.33
CA ALA A 502 3.39 3.17 7.13
C ALA A 502 3.10 3.82 8.49
N LYS A 503 3.53 5.07 8.64
CA LYS A 503 3.30 5.87 9.85
C LYS A 503 2.84 7.25 9.44
N TYR A 504 1.56 7.54 9.71
CA TYR A 504 1.00 8.88 9.56
C TYR A 504 1.42 9.79 10.74
N ARG A 505 2.74 10.01 10.85
CA ARG A 505 3.40 10.78 11.91
C ARG A 505 4.65 11.45 11.34
N ILE A 506 4.89 12.69 11.76
CA ILE A 506 6.07 13.46 11.39
C ILE A 506 6.44 14.38 12.57
N ASP A 507 7.73 14.48 12.86
CA ASP A 507 8.27 15.53 13.71
C ASP A 507 8.70 16.70 12.81
N PRO A 508 8.09 17.89 12.95
CA PRO A 508 8.40 19.04 12.11
C PRO A 508 9.70 19.75 12.51
N ALA A 509 10.43 19.25 13.53
CA ALA A 509 11.66 19.83 14.03
C ALA A 509 11.50 21.30 14.46
N TYR A 510 10.64 21.55 15.46
CA TYR A 510 10.42 22.90 15.99
C TYR A 510 11.74 23.52 16.51
N GLU A 511 12.02 24.78 16.17
CA GLU A 511 13.17 25.50 16.75
C GLU A 511 13.12 25.46 18.28
N GLY A 512 14.22 25.05 18.92
CA GLY A 512 14.31 24.85 20.37
C GLY A 512 13.77 23.51 20.89
N SER A 513 13.31 22.60 20.02
CA SER A 513 12.99 21.22 20.40
C SER A 513 14.22 20.31 20.38
N TYR A 514 14.19 19.24 21.18
CA TYR A 514 15.21 18.18 21.16
C TYR A 514 15.45 17.63 19.74
N TYR A 515 14.39 17.45 18.96
CA TYR A 515 14.49 16.92 17.60
C TYR A 515 15.23 17.90 16.67
N TYR A 516 14.94 19.19 16.75
CA TYR A 516 15.62 20.21 15.95
C TYR A 516 17.12 20.33 16.28
N GLU A 517 17.49 20.29 17.56
CA GLU A 517 18.90 20.35 17.97
C GLU A 517 19.72 19.21 17.36
N LYS A 518 19.11 18.03 17.23
CA LYS A 518 19.76 16.80 16.77
C LYS A 518 19.74 16.61 15.25
N TYR A 519 18.63 16.97 14.59
CA TYR A 519 18.40 16.68 13.16
C TYR A 519 18.25 17.92 12.28
N ARG A 520 17.91 19.08 12.86
CA ARG A 520 17.74 20.40 12.21
C ARG A 520 16.72 20.50 11.08
N GLN A 521 16.06 19.40 10.71
CA GLN A 521 15.07 19.37 9.64
C GLN A 521 13.98 18.33 9.96
N PRO A 522 12.77 18.45 9.38
CA PRO A 522 11.67 17.52 9.64
C PRO A 522 11.99 16.07 9.30
N GLY A 523 11.36 15.14 10.01
CA GLY A 523 11.54 13.70 9.76
C GLY A 523 10.62 12.79 10.58
N PRO A 524 10.83 11.47 10.51
CA PRO A 524 10.04 10.50 11.26
C PRO A 524 10.34 10.58 12.76
N VAL A 525 9.37 10.19 13.58
CA VAL A 525 9.54 10.13 15.03
C VAL A 525 10.54 9.01 15.38
N GLU A 526 11.43 9.26 16.35
CA GLU A 526 12.46 8.27 16.74
C GLU A 526 11.87 6.93 17.20
N GLU A 527 10.70 6.95 17.86
CA GLU A 527 9.98 5.75 18.29
C GLU A 527 9.58 4.83 17.11
N ASP A 528 9.24 5.43 15.96
CA ASP A 528 8.88 4.67 14.75
C ASP A 528 10.12 3.98 14.16
N ILE A 529 11.30 4.64 14.20
CA ILE A 529 12.59 4.02 13.82
C ILE A 529 12.97 2.89 14.79
N ASN A 530 12.76 3.08 16.09
CA ASN A 530 13.00 2.03 17.10
C ASN A 530 12.11 0.81 16.87
N THR A 531 10.87 1.03 16.42
CA THR A 531 9.96 -0.06 16.02
C THR A 531 10.52 -0.86 14.84
N MET A 532 11.24 -0.24 13.91
CA MET A 532 11.89 -0.95 12.79
C MET A 532 13.03 -1.85 13.27
N HIS A 533 13.85 -1.38 14.22
CA HIS A 533 14.85 -2.24 14.87
C HIS A 533 14.20 -3.45 15.55
N ARG A 534 13.06 -3.24 16.23
CA ARG A 534 12.29 -4.32 16.85
C ARG A 534 11.78 -5.32 15.81
N TYR A 535 11.22 -4.87 14.70
CA TYR A 535 10.74 -5.77 13.65
C TYR A 535 11.86 -6.59 13.02
N ARG A 536 12.98 -5.94 12.69
CA ARG A 536 14.14 -6.60 12.10
C ARG A 536 14.68 -7.72 12.99
N ASP A 537 14.75 -7.47 14.29
CA ASP A 537 15.42 -8.39 15.23
C ASP A 537 14.45 -9.43 15.83
N ALA A 538 13.15 -9.13 15.96
CA ALA A 538 12.17 -10.03 16.59
C ALA A 538 11.50 -11.02 15.63
N ILE A 539 11.49 -10.77 14.32
CA ILE A 539 10.88 -11.66 13.33
C ILE A 539 11.92 -12.70 12.88
N VAL A 540 11.66 -13.94 13.27
CA VAL A 540 12.55 -15.08 13.03
C VAL A 540 11.88 -16.10 12.11
N TYR A 541 12.70 -16.75 11.30
CA TYR A 541 12.27 -17.87 10.48
C TYR A 541 12.58 -19.18 11.21
N SER A 542 11.66 -20.15 11.11
CA SER A 542 11.94 -21.50 11.60
C SER A 542 11.26 -22.55 10.72
N GLU A 543 12.04 -23.46 10.17
CA GLU A 543 11.53 -24.62 9.43
C GLU A 543 12.19 -25.91 9.98
N GLY A 544 11.38 -26.94 10.25
CA GLY A 544 11.87 -28.31 10.44
C GLY A 544 12.90 -28.58 11.54
N GLY A 545 12.88 -27.88 12.68
CA GLY A 545 13.77 -28.16 13.82
C GLY A 545 15.18 -27.53 13.75
N GLN A 546 15.41 -26.61 12.81
CA GLN A 546 16.63 -25.80 12.74
C GLN A 546 16.63 -24.62 13.73
N GLU A 547 17.83 -24.06 14.00
CA GLU A 547 18.03 -22.87 14.84
C GLU A 547 17.25 -21.66 14.30
N LEU A 548 16.82 -20.76 15.19
CA LEU A 548 16.08 -19.55 14.82
C LEU A 548 17.00 -18.58 14.09
N GLU A 549 16.76 -18.38 12.80
CA GLU A 549 17.49 -17.41 11.99
C GLU A 549 16.70 -16.10 11.86
N ARG A 550 17.44 -14.98 11.82
CA ARG A 550 16.83 -13.67 11.55
C ARG A 550 16.34 -13.64 10.12
N SER A 551 15.05 -13.37 9.93
CA SER A 551 14.44 -13.44 8.60
C SER A 551 14.47 -12.11 7.83
N MET A 552 14.58 -10.98 8.53
CA MET A 552 14.39 -9.64 7.94
C MET A 552 15.73 -8.94 7.71
N PHE A 553 15.96 -8.46 6.50
CA PHE A 553 17.21 -7.82 6.07
C PHE A 553 17.20 -6.31 6.26
N GLY A 554 16.04 -5.68 6.15
CA GLY A 554 15.86 -4.25 6.35
C GLY A 554 14.44 -3.89 6.76
N ALA A 555 14.30 -2.75 7.43
CA ALA A 555 13.02 -2.26 7.91
C ALA A 555 12.97 -0.73 7.83
N TYR A 556 11.95 -0.22 7.16
CA TYR A 556 11.85 1.19 6.79
C TYR A 556 10.49 1.77 7.16
N VAL A 557 10.50 2.99 7.69
CA VAL A 557 9.29 3.78 7.94
C VAL A 557 8.92 4.58 6.69
N LEU A 558 7.65 4.55 6.29
CA LEU A 558 7.08 5.44 5.28
C LEU A 558 6.29 6.53 6.01
N PHE A 559 6.64 7.80 5.80
CA PHE A 559 6.04 8.93 6.53
C PHE A 559 5.66 10.09 5.58
N PRO A 560 4.63 10.90 5.93
CA PRO A 560 4.07 11.91 5.05
C PRO A 560 4.94 13.17 5.00
N TYR A 561 5.92 13.21 4.10
CA TYR A 561 6.76 14.39 3.86
C TYR A 561 7.01 14.59 2.35
N HIS A 562 6.99 15.85 1.91
CA HIS A 562 7.00 16.20 0.48
C HIS A 562 8.39 16.55 -0.05
N ASP A 563 9.29 17.07 0.78
CA ASP A 563 10.62 17.51 0.35
C ASP A 563 11.66 16.37 0.39
N GLU A 564 11.68 15.58 -0.67
CA GLU A 564 12.66 14.50 -0.83
C GLU A 564 14.10 15.03 -0.94
N GLN A 565 14.30 16.25 -1.45
CA GLN A 565 15.64 16.80 -1.71
C GLN A 565 16.36 17.13 -0.41
N SER A 566 15.70 17.88 0.48
CA SER A 566 16.22 18.17 1.82
C SER A 566 16.39 16.88 2.63
N TYR A 567 15.46 15.93 2.49
CA TYR A 567 15.48 14.71 3.29
C TYR A 567 16.65 13.76 2.97
N ARG A 568 17.25 13.83 1.78
CA ARG A 568 18.47 13.04 1.44
C ARG A 568 19.62 13.27 2.44
N GLU A 569 19.71 14.47 3.02
CA GLU A 569 20.75 14.78 4.00
C GLU A 569 20.43 14.28 5.42
N HIS A 570 19.19 13.82 5.67
CA HIS A 570 18.71 13.40 6.97
C HIS A 570 19.47 12.16 7.47
N LYS A 571 19.75 12.12 8.78
CA LYS A 571 20.44 10.99 9.42
C LYS A 571 19.75 9.65 9.15
N PHE A 572 18.41 9.62 9.24
CA PHE A 572 17.59 8.42 9.01
C PHE A 572 17.47 8.00 7.54
N TYR A 573 17.79 8.87 6.59
CA TYR A 573 17.96 8.45 5.20
C TYR A 573 19.32 7.79 5.02
N LYS A 574 20.39 8.45 5.49
CA LYS A 574 21.77 7.92 5.46
C LYS A 574 21.93 6.60 6.22
N SER A 575 21.13 6.36 7.25
CA SER A 575 21.16 5.10 8.00
C SER A 575 20.67 3.89 7.20
N ILE A 576 19.96 4.10 6.09
CA ILE A 576 19.50 3.01 5.21
C ILE A 576 20.71 2.28 4.63
N GLU A 577 21.69 3.00 4.10
CA GLU A 577 22.93 2.41 3.57
C GLU A 577 23.81 1.80 4.67
N LEU A 578 23.81 2.39 5.87
CA LEU A 578 24.68 1.96 6.97
C LEU A 578 24.16 0.73 7.72
N VAL A 579 22.85 0.68 7.99
CA VAL A 579 22.25 -0.32 8.89
C VAL A 579 20.98 -0.99 8.36
N ASN A 580 20.57 -0.70 7.12
CA ASN A 580 19.32 -1.19 6.52
C ASN A 580 18.07 -0.86 7.35
N VAL A 581 18.16 0.17 8.18
CA VAL A 581 17.04 0.70 8.97
C VAL A 581 17.02 2.21 8.81
N GLY A 582 15.86 2.75 8.49
CA GLY A 582 15.70 4.17 8.22
C GLY A 582 14.28 4.51 7.84
N ALA A 583 14.11 5.57 7.06
CA ALA A 583 12.80 6.00 6.63
C ALA A 583 12.83 6.65 5.25
N PHE A 584 11.69 6.60 4.57
CA PHE A 584 11.45 7.26 3.29
C PHE A 584 10.27 8.23 3.41
N PRO A 585 10.42 9.48 2.94
CA PRO A 585 9.28 10.34 2.69
C PRO A 585 8.42 9.68 1.62
N PHE A 586 7.11 9.62 1.83
CA PHE A 586 6.23 8.93 0.90
C PHE A 586 4.87 9.62 0.80
N LEU A 587 4.68 10.36 -0.27
CA LEU A 587 3.45 11.06 -0.65
C LEU A 587 3.25 11.00 -2.17
N PRO A 588 2.07 11.28 -2.73
CA PRO A 588 1.82 11.15 -4.17
C PRO A 588 2.83 11.86 -5.08
N ASN A 589 3.38 12.98 -4.63
CA ASN A 589 4.39 13.77 -5.35
C ASN A 589 5.83 13.56 -4.85
N ALA A 590 6.04 12.69 -3.86
CA ALA A 590 7.32 12.37 -3.24
C ALA A 590 7.46 10.85 -3.15
N THR A 591 7.84 10.24 -4.27
CA THR A 591 8.02 8.77 -4.38
C THR A 591 9.35 8.38 -5.00
N GLU A 592 10.19 9.34 -5.39
CA GLU A 592 11.40 9.10 -6.17
C GLU A 592 12.44 8.31 -5.36
N LEU A 593 12.59 8.62 -4.06
CA LEU A 593 13.54 7.93 -3.20
C LEU A 593 13.16 6.46 -3.02
N MET A 594 11.89 6.20 -2.77
CA MET A 594 11.36 4.85 -2.61
C MET A 594 11.44 4.06 -3.91
N ASP A 595 11.09 4.67 -5.05
CA ASP A 595 11.15 4.00 -6.35
C ASP A 595 12.58 3.60 -6.74
N LYS A 596 13.56 4.50 -6.55
CA LYS A 596 14.98 4.22 -6.75
C LYS A 596 15.48 3.10 -5.82
N PHE A 597 15.07 3.13 -4.56
CA PHE A 597 15.45 2.10 -3.60
C PHE A 597 14.86 0.73 -3.94
N LEU A 598 13.59 0.66 -4.36
CA LEU A 598 12.97 -0.58 -4.83
C LEU A 598 13.71 -1.16 -6.04
N GLU A 599 14.10 -0.33 -7.00
CA GLU A 599 14.92 -0.79 -8.13
C GLU A 599 16.28 -1.32 -7.66
N GLU A 600 16.93 -0.62 -6.74
CA GLU A 600 18.23 -0.98 -6.21
C GLU A 600 18.21 -2.36 -5.54
N ILE A 601 17.28 -2.61 -4.61
CA ILE A 601 17.18 -3.92 -3.92
C ILE A 601 16.77 -5.05 -4.85
N ILE A 602 15.98 -4.75 -5.91
CA ILE A 602 15.60 -5.75 -6.90
C ILE A 602 16.77 -6.05 -7.84
N MET A 603 17.62 -5.09 -8.15
CA MET A 603 18.81 -5.28 -9.00
C MET A 603 20.04 -5.77 -8.22
N ASP A 604 20.04 -5.64 -6.89
CA ASP A 604 21.15 -6.03 -6.03
C ASP A 604 21.52 -7.51 -6.15
N SER A 605 22.79 -7.79 -5.84
CA SER A 605 23.28 -9.17 -5.74
C SER A 605 22.95 -9.81 -4.40
N PRO A 606 22.80 -11.15 -4.36
CA PRO A 606 22.70 -11.89 -3.12
C PRO A 606 23.74 -11.47 -2.07
N GLU A 607 24.95 -11.15 -2.52
CA GLU A 607 26.08 -10.70 -1.70
C GLU A 607 25.95 -9.23 -1.28
N LYS A 608 25.58 -8.29 -2.17
CA LYS A 608 25.31 -6.89 -1.79
C LYS A 608 24.15 -6.81 -0.79
N ALA A 609 23.07 -7.57 -1.02
CA ALA A 609 21.96 -7.68 -0.08
C ALA A 609 22.40 -8.27 1.28
N TYR A 610 23.39 -9.18 1.27
CA TYR A 610 23.98 -9.76 2.47
C TYR A 610 25.02 -8.84 3.17
N GLU A 611 25.72 -7.99 2.44
CA GLU A 611 26.65 -6.97 2.97
C GLU A 611 25.92 -5.83 3.68
N ARG A 612 24.72 -5.45 3.18
CA ARG A 612 23.87 -4.46 3.86
C ARG A 612 23.32 -4.93 5.22
N SER A 613 23.41 -6.23 5.53
CA SER A 613 23.00 -6.75 6.84
C SER A 613 24.05 -6.45 7.92
N THR A 614 23.67 -5.65 8.94
CA THR A 614 24.57 -5.36 10.07
C THR A 614 24.84 -6.61 10.88
N ARG A 615 26.10 -7.06 10.93
CA ARG A 615 26.50 -8.28 11.62
C ARG A 615 26.96 -8.00 13.05
N PRO A 616 26.73 -8.92 14.00
CA PRO A 616 27.45 -8.93 15.27
C PRO A 616 28.96 -8.98 15.00
N ARG A 617 29.72 -8.13 15.70
CA ARG A 617 31.18 -8.07 15.64
C ARG A 617 31.75 -9.45 15.99
N GLY A 618 32.48 -10.08 15.07
CA GLY A 618 33.04 -11.44 15.24
C GLY A 618 32.66 -12.43 14.13
N THR A 619 31.55 -12.19 13.42
CA THR A 619 31.08 -13.08 12.32
C THR A 619 31.94 -12.99 11.04
N GLN A 620 32.76 -11.94 10.91
CA GLN A 620 33.67 -11.76 9.76
C GLN A 620 34.72 -12.88 9.67
N GLY A 621 35.25 -13.38 10.79
CA GLY A 621 36.26 -14.44 10.78
C GLY A 621 35.73 -15.79 10.29
N TYR A 622 34.44 -16.07 10.52
CA TYR A 622 33.83 -17.36 10.19
C TYR A 622 33.51 -17.52 8.69
N TYR A 623 33.07 -16.44 8.02
CA TYR A 623 32.70 -16.48 6.59
C TYR A 623 33.84 -16.14 5.62
N LYS A 624 34.85 -15.36 6.05
CA LYS A 624 36.01 -15.02 5.20
C LYS A 624 36.78 -16.28 4.75
N ASN A 625 36.80 -17.31 5.59
CA ASN A 625 37.41 -18.60 5.27
C ASN A 625 36.67 -19.40 4.18
N LYS A 626 35.37 -19.14 3.94
CA LYS A 626 34.55 -19.92 2.99
C LYS A 626 34.48 -19.31 1.59
N LEU A 627 34.61 -17.98 1.47
CA LEU A 627 34.53 -17.25 0.19
C LEU A 627 35.92 -16.92 -0.40
N ALA A 628 36.93 -16.69 0.44
CA ALA A 628 38.31 -16.41 0.03
C ALA A 628 39.27 -17.61 0.21
N GLY A 629 38.76 -18.76 0.65
CA GLY A 629 39.57 -19.96 0.84
C GLY A 629 40.04 -20.55 -0.50
N LYS A 630 41.34 -20.83 -0.61
CA LYS A 630 41.95 -21.57 -1.73
C LYS A 630 41.69 -23.08 -1.57
N ASN A 631 40.40 -23.47 -1.53
CA ASN A 631 39.98 -24.83 -1.19
C ASN A 631 39.85 -25.80 -2.38
N VAL A 632 40.03 -25.30 -3.61
CA VAL A 632 40.08 -26.14 -4.83
C VAL A 632 41.47 -26.05 -5.44
N LEU A 633 42.13 -27.21 -5.59
CA LEU A 633 43.37 -27.35 -6.36
C LEU A 633 43.05 -27.84 -7.76
N VAL A 634 43.48 -27.09 -8.78
CA VAL A 634 43.37 -27.49 -10.19
C VAL A 634 44.74 -27.94 -10.67
N GLY A 635 44.87 -29.23 -10.96
CA GLY A 635 46.11 -29.87 -11.37
C GLY A 635 46.23 -30.03 -12.88
N SER A 636 47.36 -29.65 -13.48
CA SER A 636 47.60 -29.84 -14.91
C SER A 636 48.04 -31.27 -15.23
N LEU A 637 47.27 -31.97 -16.08
CA LEU A 637 47.62 -33.31 -16.58
C LEU A 637 48.32 -33.23 -17.94
N ARG A 638 49.37 -34.05 -18.08
CA ARG A 638 50.22 -34.08 -19.28
C ARG A 638 50.07 -35.34 -20.13
N GLU A 639 49.36 -36.37 -19.66
CA GLU A 639 49.21 -37.65 -20.33
C GLU A 639 47.85 -38.28 -20.03
N VAL A 640 47.23 -38.91 -21.03
CA VAL A 640 45.91 -39.56 -20.91
C VAL A 640 45.94 -40.72 -19.91
N ALA A 641 47.01 -41.53 -19.93
CA ALA A 641 47.20 -42.62 -18.97
C ALA A 641 47.21 -42.14 -17.50
N GLN A 642 47.61 -40.88 -17.25
CA GLN A 642 47.54 -40.30 -15.90
C GLN A 642 46.09 -40.00 -15.49
N LEU A 643 45.26 -39.52 -16.41
CA LEU A 643 43.84 -39.28 -16.17
C LEU A 643 43.12 -40.60 -15.87
N GLU A 644 43.32 -41.61 -16.70
CA GLU A 644 42.67 -42.93 -16.53
C GLU A 644 43.05 -43.57 -15.20
N SER A 645 44.34 -43.57 -14.85
CA SER A 645 44.81 -44.08 -13.55
C SER A 645 44.23 -43.28 -12.38
N SER A 646 44.19 -41.95 -12.47
CA SER A 646 43.60 -41.09 -11.44
C SER A 646 42.12 -41.37 -11.21
N LEU A 647 41.35 -41.59 -12.28
CA LEU A 647 39.93 -41.93 -12.22
C LEU A 647 39.71 -43.35 -11.66
N GLN A 648 40.48 -44.33 -12.13
CA GLN A 648 40.36 -45.73 -11.73
C GLN A 648 40.73 -45.95 -10.25
N TYR A 649 41.86 -45.40 -9.80
CA TYR A 649 42.38 -45.62 -8.45
C TYR A 649 42.01 -44.48 -7.48
N LYS A 650 41.16 -43.53 -7.89
CA LYS A 650 40.64 -42.42 -7.08
C LYS A 650 41.73 -41.64 -6.34
N TYR A 651 42.72 -41.17 -7.09
CA TYR A 651 43.83 -40.41 -6.52
C TYR A 651 44.34 -39.32 -7.46
N TYR A 652 44.99 -38.31 -6.89
CA TYR A 652 45.76 -37.31 -7.64
C TYR A 652 47.10 -37.07 -6.94
N HIS A 653 48.18 -36.89 -7.70
CA HIS A 653 49.50 -36.66 -7.13
C HIS A 653 50.28 -35.61 -7.92
N LEU A 654 51.10 -34.84 -7.20
CA LEU A 654 52.01 -33.86 -7.78
C LEU A 654 53.29 -33.71 -6.94
N PRO A 655 54.41 -33.27 -7.54
CA PRO A 655 55.63 -32.99 -6.80
C PRO A 655 55.40 -31.95 -5.70
N LEU A 656 55.88 -32.20 -4.49
CA LEU A 656 55.75 -31.26 -3.36
C LEU A 656 56.38 -29.89 -3.68
N ARG A 657 57.50 -29.88 -4.42
CA ARG A 657 58.17 -28.64 -4.90
C ARG A 657 57.29 -27.69 -5.73
N ASN A 658 56.15 -28.16 -6.25
CA ASN A 658 55.23 -27.30 -6.99
C ASN A 658 54.33 -26.47 -6.05
N ILE A 659 54.28 -26.81 -4.76
CA ILE A 659 53.50 -26.12 -3.74
C ILE A 659 54.45 -25.23 -2.96
N VAL A 660 54.35 -23.92 -3.15
CA VAL A 660 55.25 -22.94 -2.50
C VAL A 660 54.90 -22.75 -1.02
N ASP A 661 53.62 -22.74 -0.69
CA ASP A 661 53.11 -22.64 0.68
C ASP A 661 52.48 -23.97 1.09
N HIS A 662 53.15 -24.72 1.96
CA HIS A 662 52.67 -26.03 2.42
C HIS A 662 51.47 -25.94 3.37
N GLN A 663 51.16 -24.78 3.97
CA GLN A 663 50.00 -24.62 4.86
C GLN A 663 48.68 -24.76 4.09
N ILE A 664 48.69 -24.43 2.79
CA ILE A 664 47.52 -24.50 1.91
C ILE A 664 46.97 -25.93 1.78
N LEU A 665 47.81 -26.96 1.97
CA LEU A 665 47.42 -28.37 1.88
C LEU A 665 46.32 -28.75 2.86
N THR A 666 46.27 -28.08 4.02
CA THR A 666 45.25 -28.30 5.04
C THR A 666 43.89 -27.68 4.67
N GLN A 667 43.86 -26.78 3.70
CA GLN A 667 42.67 -26.05 3.25
C GLN A 667 42.04 -26.64 1.98
N ILE A 668 42.74 -27.55 1.30
CA ILE A 668 42.26 -28.16 0.05
C ILE A 668 41.19 -29.20 0.37
N GLU A 669 39.96 -28.93 -0.05
CA GLU A 669 38.81 -29.83 0.07
C GLU A 669 38.51 -30.55 -1.25
N TYR A 670 38.89 -29.95 -2.38
CA TYR A 670 38.61 -30.49 -3.72
C TYR A 670 39.84 -30.45 -4.63
N VAL A 671 39.94 -31.45 -5.49
CA VAL A 671 40.92 -31.48 -6.59
C VAL A 671 40.18 -31.57 -7.92
N ALA A 672 40.54 -30.71 -8.85
CA ALA A 672 40.10 -30.77 -10.24
C ALA A 672 41.28 -31.03 -11.16
N VAL A 673 41.03 -31.67 -12.30
CA VAL A 673 42.07 -32.02 -13.28
C VAL A 673 41.87 -31.27 -14.59
N TYR A 674 42.90 -30.53 -15.00
CA TYR A 674 42.96 -29.80 -16.26
C TYR A 674 43.62 -30.65 -17.34
N GLN A 675 42.89 -30.86 -18.43
CA GLN A 675 43.33 -31.57 -19.64
C GLN A 675 43.91 -30.54 -20.63
N SER A 676 45.21 -30.62 -20.87
CA SER A 676 45.95 -29.63 -21.65
C SER A 676 45.67 -29.69 -23.16
N ILE A 677 45.52 -28.53 -23.80
CA ILE A 677 45.17 -28.39 -25.22
C ILE A 677 46.11 -29.21 -26.11
N GLY A 678 47.43 -28.94 -26.08
CA GLY A 678 48.39 -29.56 -26.99
C GLY A 678 48.69 -31.05 -26.77
N LYS A 679 48.03 -31.73 -25.81
CA LYS A 679 48.26 -33.15 -25.52
C LYS A 679 47.00 -33.99 -25.44
N PHE A 680 45.85 -33.39 -25.17
CA PHE A 680 44.55 -34.07 -25.09
C PHE A 680 43.67 -33.77 -26.31
N ALA A 681 43.85 -32.64 -27.01
CA ALA A 681 43.03 -32.28 -28.16
C ALA A 681 43.05 -33.36 -29.27
N ASP A 682 44.25 -33.86 -29.63
CA ASP A 682 44.41 -34.83 -30.72
C ASP A 682 44.01 -36.26 -30.35
N ILE A 683 43.91 -36.59 -29.06
CA ILE A 683 43.72 -37.97 -28.57
C ILE A 683 42.30 -38.21 -28.05
N THR A 684 41.76 -37.29 -27.25
CA THR A 684 40.46 -37.46 -26.57
C THR A 684 39.40 -36.47 -27.03
N GLY A 685 39.77 -35.39 -27.72
CA GLY A 685 38.86 -34.29 -28.10
C GLY A 685 38.34 -33.45 -26.93
N GLU A 686 38.37 -33.97 -25.70
CA GLU A 686 38.05 -33.25 -24.46
C GLU A 686 39.27 -32.42 -23.99
N THR A 687 39.12 -31.10 -23.93
CA THR A 687 40.12 -30.17 -23.34
C THR A 687 39.48 -29.32 -22.24
N GLY A 688 40.28 -28.82 -21.29
CA GLY A 688 39.77 -28.05 -20.16
C GLY A 688 39.54 -28.89 -18.90
N ILE A 689 38.62 -28.48 -18.05
CA ILE A 689 38.35 -29.14 -16.76
C ILE A 689 36.99 -29.85 -16.79
N HIS A 690 37.06 -31.18 -16.78
CA HIS A 690 35.88 -32.05 -16.86
C HIS A 690 35.58 -32.75 -15.53
N TYR A 691 36.61 -33.03 -14.74
CA TYR A 691 36.48 -33.84 -13.52
C TYR A 691 36.92 -33.06 -12.29
N VAL A 692 36.12 -33.17 -11.24
CA VAL A 692 36.41 -32.67 -9.89
C VAL A 692 36.10 -33.77 -8.89
N GLY A 693 36.91 -33.87 -7.84
CA GLY A 693 36.73 -34.86 -6.79
C GLY A 693 37.00 -34.27 -5.42
N LYS A 694 36.23 -34.73 -4.42
CA LYS A 694 36.41 -34.32 -3.03
C LYS A 694 37.55 -35.10 -2.39
N VAL A 695 38.44 -34.40 -1.70
CA VAL A 695 39.61 -34.99 -1.03
C VAL A 695 39.17 -35.69 0.25
N LYS A 696 39.54 -36.96 0.39
CA LYS A 696 39.35 -37.75 1.60
C LYS A 696 40.47 -37.51 2.61
N ASP A 697 41.71 -37.61 2.14
CA ASP A 697 42.93 -37.26 2.87
C ASP A 697 44.09 -37.02 1.88
N TRP A 698 45.22 -36.54 2.41
CA TRP A 698 46.45 -36.37 1.66
C TRP A 698 47.65 -36.86 2.47
N LYS A 699 48.70 -37.30 1.78
CA LYS A 699 49.98 -37.72 2.37
C LYS A 699 51.15 -37.24 1.53
N VAL A 700 52.27 -36.92 2.18
CA VAL A 700 53.56 -36.71 1.50
C VAL A 700 54.30 -38.03 1.48
N LEU A 701 54.68 -38.49 0.29
CA LEU A 701 55.34 -39.77 0.06
C LEU A 701 56.50 -39.59 -0.91
N ARG A 702 57.49 -40.49 -0.89
CA ARG A 702 58.46 -40.56 -1.99
C ARG A 702 57.77 -41.06 -3.26
N ARG A 703 58.29 -40.69 -4.42
CA ARG A 703 57.67 -41.04 -5.70
C ARG A 703 57.63 -42.55 -5.93
N GLU A 704 58.61 -43.28 -5.43
CA GLU A 704 58.66 -44.77 -5.44
C GLU A 704 57.51 -45.43 -4.67
N GLU A 705 56.97 -44.76 -3.65
CA GLU A 705 55.90 -45.29 -2.80
C GLU A 705 54.51 -45.18 -3.45
N ILE A 706 54.38 -44.41 -4.54
CA ILE A 706 53.13 -44.27 -5.31
C ILE A 706 53.04 -45.44 -6.31
N LYS A 707 52.50 -46.57 -5.84
CA LYS A 707 52.44 -47.84 -6.59
C LYS A 707 51.47 -47.86 -7.77
N GLU A 708 50.49 -46.96 -7.80
CA GLU A 708 49.50 -46.87 -8.89
C GLU A 708 50.13 -46.48 -10.23
N ARG A 709 51.33 -45.89 -10.20
CA ARG A 709 52.07 -45.53 -11.41
C ARG A 709 53.58 -45.59 -11.16
N PRO A 710 54.36 -46.35 -11.95
CA PRO A 710 55.81 -46.45 -11.76
C PRO A 710 56.49 -45.08 -11.85
N ALA A 711 57.52 -44.88 -11.03
CA ALA A 711 58.35 -43.68 -11.08
C ALA A 711 59.15 -43.63 -12.40
N ARG A 712 59.48 -42.43 -12.87
CA ARG A 712 60.44 -42.28 -13.97
C ARG A 712 61.84 -42.40 -13.41
N SER A 713 62.76 -43.00 -14.17
CA SER A 713 64.17 -43.12 -13.80
C SER A 713 64.73 -41.76 -13.35
N GLY A 714 65.26 -41.69 -12.12
CA GLY A 714 65.82 -40.47 -11.52
C GLY A 714 64.81 -39.57 -10.79
N THR A 715 63.59 -40.03 -10.56
CA THR A 715 62.56 -39.29 -9.79
C THR A 715 62.10 -40.01 -8.53
N GLU A 716 62.68 -41.17 -8.21
CA GLU A 716 62.27 -42.11 -7.16
C GLU A 716 62.25 -41.46 -5.77
N ASP A 717 63.31 -40.73 -5.44
CA ASP A 717 63.48 -40.06 -4.14
C ASP A 717 62.73 -38.72 -4.02
N GLN A 718 62.09 -38.24 -5.09
CA GLN A 718 61.38 -36.96 -5.04
C GLN A 718 60.13 -37.06 -4.17
N LEU A 719 59.92 -36.04 -3.32
CA LEU A 719 58.72 -35.95 -2.50
C LEU A 719 57.52 -35.48 -3.32
N TYR A 720 56.42 -36.22 -3.20
CA TYR A 720 55.13 -35.95 -3.84
C TYR A 720 54.04 -35.84 -2.79
N VAL A 721 53.06 -34.99 -3.06
CA VAL A 721 51.79 -34.98 -2.34
C VAL A 721 50.82 -35.86 -3.10
N LYS A 722 50.27 -36.86 -2.41
CA LYS A 722 49.22 -37.74 -2.93
C LYS A 722 47.91 -37.44 -2.21
N PHE A 723 46.92 -37.00 -2.97
CA PHE A 723 45.53 -36.82 -2.55
C PHE A 723 44.74 -38.09 -2.85
N ARG A 724 44.04 -38.61 -1.85
CA ARG A 724 43.04 -39.65 -2.03
C ARG A 724 41.68 -39.00 -2.23
N ILE A 725 40.97 -39.39 -3.28
CA ILE A 725 39.71 -38.79 -3.69
C ILE A 725 38.56 -39.72 -3.29
N GLU A 726 37.47 -39.18 -2.74
CA GLU A 726 36.27 -39.97 -2.39
C GLU A 726 35.63 -40.54 -3.67
N GLU A 727 35.36 -39.66 -4.62
CA GLU A 727 34.78 -39.94 -5.92
C GLU A 727 35.11 -38.81 -6.90
N TRP A 728 35.28 -39.16 -8.18
CA TRP A 728 35.42 -38.20 -9.27
C TRP A 728 34.06 -37.98 -9.92
N THR A 729 33.62 -36.73 -9.96
CA THR A 729 32.37 -36.32 -10.61
C THR A 729 32.70 -35.59 -11.92
N LYS A 730 32.10 -36.05 -13.02
CA LYS A 730 32.16 -35.34 -14.32
C LYS A 730 31.19 -34.16 -14.27
N ARG A 731 31.67 -32.97 -14.67
CA ARG A 731 30.83 -31.77 -14.76
C ARG A 731 29.87 -31.88 -15.95
N PRO A 732 28.62 -31.38 -15.82
CA PRO A 732 27.69 -31.27 -16.95
C PRO A 732 28.23 -30.34 -18.04
N GLU A 733 28.80 -29.20 -17.63
CA GLU A 733 29.46 -28.22 -18.50
C GLU A 733 30.94 -28.10 -18.11
N PRO A 734 31.87 -28.39 -19.04
CA PRO A 734 33.29 -28.30 -18.77
C PRO A 734 33.76 -26.85 -18.70
N ILE A 735 34.78 -26.58 -17.87
CA ILE A 735 35.48 -25.29 -17.95
C ILE A 735 36.41 -25.35 -19.16
N VAL A 736 36.12 -24.59 -20.20
CA VAL A 736 36.90 -24.57 -21.43
C VAL A 736 38.21 -23.80 -21.24
N SER A 737 39.18 -24.11 -22.08
CA SER A 737 40.51 -23.51 -21.99
C SER A 737 40.57 -22.07 -22.49
N GLY A 738 39.65 -21.63 -23.35
CA GLY A 738 39.64 -20.26 -23.91
C GLY A 738 40.92 -19.88 -24.67
N GLY A 739 41.72 -20.86 -25.11
CA GLY A 739 43.04 -20.63 -25.71
C GLY A 739 44.20 -20.48 -24.71
N LEU A 740 43.93 -20.61 -23.40
CA LEU A 740 44.91 -20.52 -22.32
C LEU A 740 45.25 -21.90 -21.73
N GLY A 741 46.38 -21.99 -21.03
CA GLY A 741 46.86 -23.21 -20.36
C GLY A 741 47.02 -23.10 -18.84
N ILE A 742 47.17 -24.24 -18.15
CA ILE A 742 47.70 -24.30 -16.78
C ILE A 742 49.01 -25.07 -16.82
N TYR A 743 50.11 -24.46 -16.37
CA TYR A 743 51.47 -25.01 -16.50
C TYR A 743 51.80 -26.06 -15.42
N ARG A 744 51.46 -25.78 -14.15
CA ARG A 744 51.71 -26.65 -12.99
C ARG A 744 50.42 -26.93 -12.22
N LEU A 745 49.91 -25.92 -11.51
CA LEU A 745 48.71 -26.01 -10.68
C LEU A 745 48.13 -24.61 -10.50
N LEU A 746 46.82 -24.55 -10.26
CA LEU A 746 46.10 -23.33 -9.93
C LEU A 746 45.28 -23.55 -8.66
N TYR A 747 45.24 -22.56 -7.78
CA TYR A 747 44.36 -22.56 -6.62
C TYR A 747 43.17 -21.64 -6.87
N THR A 748 41.98 -22.09 -6.53
CA THR A 748 40.76 -21.29 -6.66
C THR A 748 39.80 -21.65 -5.52
N SER A 749 38.73 -20.86 -5.39
CA SER A 749 37.66 -21.17 -4.45
C SER A 749 36.59 -22.01 -5.13
N LYS A 750 35.90 -22.86 -4.36
CA LYS A 750 34.77 -23.65 -4.88
C LYS A 750 33.68 -22.77 -5.49
N TYR A 751 33.49 -21.57 -4.93
CA TYR A 751 32.53 -20.57 -5.43
C TYR A 751 32.82 -20.16 -6.88
N ILE A 752 34.08 -19.83 -7.21
CA ILE A 752 34.48 -19.45 -8.57
C ILE A 752 34.46 -20.67 -9.47
N PHE A 753 35.00 -21.80 -9.00
CA PHE A 753 35.09 -23.04 -9.76
C PHE A 753 33.72 -23.51 -10.29
N ASP A 754 32.68 -23.44 -9.48
CA ASP A 754 31.33 -23.91 -9.85
C ASP A 754 30.65 -23.02 -10.89
N ARG A 755 31.10 -21.77 -11.03
CA ARG A 755 30.52 -20.77 -11.94
C ARG A 755 31.39 -20.54 -13.17
N ALA A 756 32.68 -20.78 -13.10
CA ALA A 756 33.60 -20.51 -14.20
C ALA A 756 33.22 -21.30 -15.47
N THR A 757 33.25 -20.60 -16.60
CA THR A 757 33.07 -21.16 -17.94
C THR A 757 34.42 -21.30 -18.65
N GLU A 758 35.33 -20.36 -18.45
CA GLU A 758 36.71 -20.40 -18.93
C GLU A 758 37.72 -20.50 -17.79
N ILE A 759 38.88 -21.11 -18.05
CA ILE A 759 39.93 -21.25 -17.03
C ILE A 759 40.54 -19.91 -16.59
N ALA A 760 40.44 -18.86 -17.41
CA ALA A 760 40.93 -17.52 -17.07
C ALA A 760 40.23 -16.95 -15.83
N GLU A 761 38.93 -17.26 -15.68
CA GLU A 761 38.10 -16.79 -14.58
C GLU A 761 38.52 -17.37 -13.23
N LEU A 762 39.18 -18.54 -13.24
CA LEU A 762 39.66 -19.20 -12.02
C LEU A 762 40.76 -18.41 -11.31
N LYS A 763 41.39 -17.44 -11.99
CA LYS A 763 42.49 -16.61 -11.48
C LYS A 763 42.04 -15.34 -10.76
N LEU A 764 40.73 -15.08 -10.70
CA LEU A 764 40.18 -13.92 -10.02
C LEU A 764 40.36 -14.05 -8.49
N GLU A 765 41.45 -13.51 -7.97
CA GLU A 765 41.82 -13.61 -6.55
C GLU A 765 41.44 -12.36 -5.73
N LYS A 766 41.38 -11.17 -6.36
CA LYS A 766 41.07 -9.91 -5.65
C LYS A 766 39.56 -9.67 -5.56
N GLU A 767 39.11 -9.14 -4.42
CA GLU A 767 37.69 -8.81 -4.20
C GLU A 767 37.13 -7.83 -5.24
N GLU A 768 37.92 -6.82 -5.64
CA GLU A 768 37.54 -5.85 -6.69
C GLU A 768 37.29 -6.51 -8.05
N GLN A 769 38.18 -7.41 -8.46
CA GLN A 769 38.09 -8.15 -9.73
C GLN A 769 36.90 -9.12 -9.72
N LEU A 770 36.65 -9.76 -8.59
CA LEU A 770 35.49 -10.62 -8.40
C LEU A 770 34.19 -9.83 -8.49
N ASN A 771 34.13 -8.63 -7.92
CA ASN A 771 32.96 -7.77 -8.01
C ASN A 771 32.70 -7.30 -9.45
N GLU A 772 33.74 -6.88 -10.18
CA GLU A 772 33.63 -6.46 -11.57
C GLU A 772 33.17 -7.61 -12.50
N TRP A 773 33.77 -8.78 -12.36
CA TRP A 773 33.36 -9.99 -13.11
C TRP A 773 31.91 -10.37 -12.81
N ARG A 774 31.45 -10.26 -11.56
CA ARG A 774 30.05 -10.52 -11.17
C ARG A 774 29.07 -9.56 -11.83
N GLU A 775 29.37 -8.26 -11.85
CA GLU A 775 28.49 -7.26 -12.46
C GLU A 775 28.37 -7.45 -13.98
N LYS A 776 29.49 -7.77 -14.64
CA LYS A 776 29.53 -8.02 -16.08
C LYS A 776 28.82 -9.33 -16.45
N ARG A 777 28.92 -10.37 -15.61
CA ARG A 777 28.28 -11.67 -15.85
C ARG A 777 26.75 -11.65 -15.82
N ARG A 778 26.16 -10.65 -15.18
CA ARG A 778 24.70 -10.42 -15.22
C ARG A 778 24.22 -9.88 -16.56
N ARG A 779 25.12 -9.32 -17.36
CA ARG A 779 24.83 -8.73 -18.66
C ARG A 779 25.08 -9.71 -19.82
N GLY A 780 25.86 -10.76 -19.62
CA GLY A 780 26.18 -11.77 -20.64
C GLY A 780 27.35 -12.67 -20.24
N ALA A 781 27.88 -13.46 -21.18
CA ALA A 781 29.11 -14.23 -21.00
C ALA A 781 30.29 -13.27 -20.79
N VAL A 782 31.26 -13.64 -19.94
CA VAL A 782 32.38 -12.75 -19.57
C VAL A 782 33.69 -13.37 -20.00
N LYS A 783 34.51 -12.57 -20.67
CA LYS A 783 35.87 -12.92 -21.07
C LYS A 783 36.89 -12.21 -20.19
N VAL A 784 37.83 -12.97 -19.65
CA VAL A 784 38.89 -12.47 -18.77
C VAL A 784 40.23 -12.52 -19.51
N GLU A 785 40.88 -11.38 -19.69
CA GLU A 785 42.19 -11.28 -20.32
C GLU A 785 43.31 -11.26 -19.29
N LEU A 786 44.28 -12.16 -19.45
CA LEU A 786 45.45 -12.27 -18.58
C LEU A 786 46.71 -11.77 -19.30
N ASP A 787 47.72 -11.41 -18.52
CA ASP A 787 49.02 -10.98 -19.04
C ASP A 787 49.89 -12.11 -19.57
N HIS A 788 49.52 -13.37 -19.33
CA HIS A 788 50.27 -14.56 -19.72
C HIS A 788 49.36 -15.65 -20.30
N THR A 789 49.89 -16.47 -21.23
CA THR A 789 49.15 -17.57 -21.89
C THR A 789 48.90 -18.78 -20.98
N GLN A 790 49.61 -18.85 -19.86
CA GLN A 790 49.42 -19.83 -18.78
C GLN A 790 48.85 -19.13 -17.55
N VAL A 791 47.66 -19.55 -17.12
CA VAL A 791 46.85 -18.90 -16.07
C VAL A 791 47.56 -18.89 -14.71
N ASP A 792 48.31 -19.94 -14.39
CA ASP A 792 49.05 -20.06 -13.14
C ASP A 792 50.34 -19.22 -13.09
N LEU A 793 50.82 -18.76 -14.24
CA LEU A 793 51.98 -17.86 -14.35
C LEU A 793 51.58 -16.38 -14.55
N ALA A 794 50.30 -16.10 -14.78
CA ALA A 794 49.77 -14.76 -14.93
C ALA A 794 49.87 -13.98 -13.59
N GLN A 795 50.40 -12.76 -13.64
CA GLN A 795 50.53 -11.88 -12.47
C GLN A 795 49.42 -10.83 -12.43
N VAL A 796 48.90 -10.42 -13.59
CA VAL A 796 47.92 -9.33 -13.72
C VAL A 796 46.74 -9.76 -14.60
N VAL A 797 45.53 -9.48 -14.11
CA VAL A 797 44.29 -9.51 -14.91
C VAL A 797 44.22 -8.17 -15.65
N LYS A 798 44.30 -8.20 -16.99
CA LYS A 798 44.36 -7.01 -17.85
C LYS A 798 42.99 -6.39 -18.08
N ASP A 799 41.99 -7.21 -18.34
CA ASP A 799 40.63 -6.77 -18.62
C ASP A 799 39.61 -7.86 -18.28
N ILE A 800 38.38 -7.43 -17.98
CA ILE A 800 37.22 -8.28 -17.75
C ILE A 800 36.09 -7.67 -18.58
N ARG A 801 35.62 -8.30 -19.63
CA ARG A 801 34.59 -7.72 -20.53
C ARG A 801 33.48 -8.69 -20.85
N VAL A 802 32.30 -8.17 -21.19
CA VAL A 802 31.16 -8.98 -21.64
C VAL A 802 31.41 -9.34 -23.10
N ASP A 803 31.31 -10.61 -23.45
CA ASP A 803 31.26 -11.05 -24.85
C ASP A 803 29.92 -10.58 -25.44
N GLU A 804 29.99 -9.80 -26.53
CA GLU A 804 28.81 -9.31 -27.27
C GLU A 804 28.10 -10.43 -28.04
#